data_AF-A0A1Y2BYB4-F1
#
_entry.id   AF-A0A1Y2BYB4-F1
#
_cell.length_a   1.000
_cell.length_b   1.000
_cell.length_c   1.000
_cell.angle_alpha   90.00
_cell.angle_beta   90.00
_cell.angle_gamma   90.00
#
_symmetry.space_group_name_H-M   'P 1'
#
loop_
_entity.id
_entity.type
_entity.pdbx_description
1 polymer ?
#
loop_
_entity_poly.entity_id
_entity_poly.type
_entity_poly.pdbx_seq_one_letter_code
_entity_poly.pdbx_strand_id
1 'polypeptide(L)'
;MSNYNIEDIYRISSTRPNTLQIYNKKTGRIFSEIVIGDNNGCIYFLRPNKKDNSVELVCTRNINQPAGTIQSYGRDNIYVSTGSYIEEYNHKGKKILSFDTNIIDNIQAICAYDETIIAATQYLVSYYVHNIEKEQYISNDIMNFVVFGHLNESEKIYTYVACQDKTIKILSKSKLKYEVEINSIPTVLCLSQHVGQFFYGTIKGEIILMKYEDHEVNEIWRITDNDTLDSIISMDYYYNDKIDLELLVVGFESGFVRLYHNDNGLPKLVISEYLQESITNVSFAFIKPELKLPQIIATTFSGRIVLIWRNQEIIDVNSSQFYIAMEGIENTKILVNESDSEENNGELNEEQLKERKLSSESQIKIIENRILNQQKLNNIVKAKTEKLKKYNSEVNFDDLKDQYNKIMNDIMIIQKRVNDEKDKLNSILPQSLHLDNQLELFHIKQKFELDTTKKCYILIIDTDVTIQSIFFKCNFPIIIKKENHSGVIDNDEIGTLKININSNEKEKYSYSGTYICPPNSLKARLQVYPIEGKYGTLSIFVVPNTTPQTYQQISLIIKPLSLHERVRENEIDDINKYTNRFPIKGDLSLSEIHKFICNCFPQVPDKIQEDTSEFIYYFKSIIIDSGVCCRYKLGEIEFLSNNITSLSVIYEILSKKTLSLNKSFESFSLDMDDKLVKPLLLQLYKGLENAINIIEQHDLLIPVLNELSLQENGNISFFDEDLLNIMDNDKEIEENYENMKDVQVRRFIEGIISLYTVQKKCHGINPSNLNKLVELLDEFKSFNGTKIDWNQLYPFFE
;
A
#
# COMPACT_ATOMS: atom_id res chain seq x y z
N MET A 1 -17.61 9.08 -18.50
CA MET A 1 -16.37 9.67 -19.06
C MET A 1 -15.87 10.67 -18.06
N SER A 2 -14.70 10.43 -17.52
CA SER A 2 -14.06 11.21 -16.46
C SER A 2 -13.85 12.67 -16.88
N ASN A 3 -14.17 13.61 -15.99
CA ASN A 3 -14.10 15.05 -16.25
C ASN A 3 -12.67 15.64 -16.12
N TYR A 4 -11.64 14.80 -16.10
CA TYR A 4 -10.24 15.18 -15.89
C TYR A 4 -9.35 14.67 -17.02
N ASN A 5 -8.23 15.37 -17.19
CA ASN A 5 -7.19 15.10 -18.16
C ASN A 5 -5.92 14.64 -17.46
N ILE A 6 -5.17 13.79 -18.15
CA ILE A 6 -3.90 13.23 -17.71
C ILE A 6 -2.88 13.44 -18.83
N GLU A 7 -1.70 13.94 -18.49
CA GLU A 7 -0.62 14.20 -19.44
C GLU A 7 0.72 13.76 -18.83
N ASP A 8 1.45 12.92 -19.55
CA ASP A 8 2.85 12.61 -19.25
C ASP A 8 3.72 13.82 -19.66
N ILE A 9 4.18 14.61 -18.69
CA ILE A 9 4.91 15.85 -18.98
C ILE A 9 6.42 15.62 -19.19
N TYR A 10 7.00 14.65 -18.48
CA TYR A 10 8.42 14.33 -18.58
C TYR A 10 8.71 12.94 -18.03
N ARG A 11 9.83 12.34 -18.45
CA ARG A 11 10.30 11.05 -17.91
C ARG A 11 11.77 11.14 -17.54
N ILE A 12 12.09 10.71 -16.33
CA ILE A 12 13.44 10.60 -15.76
C ILE A 12 13.75 9.14 -15.41
N SER A 13 14.88 8.89 -14.74
CA SER A 13 15.16 7.56 -14.18
C SER A 13 14.35 7.32 -12.90
N SER A 14 14.57 6.19 -12.24
CA SER A 14 13.76 5.78 -11.11
C SER A 14 13.82 6.75 -9.95
N THR A 15 12.68 6.95 -9.28
CA THR A 15 12.52 7.93 -8.21
C THR A 15 12.30 7.26 -6.87
N ARG A 16 12.47 8.02 -5.77
CA ARG A 16 12.21 7.57 -4.40
C ARG A 16 11.17 8.47 -3.75
N PRO A 17 10.49 7.99 -2.71
CA PRO A 17 9.70 8.88 -1.85
C PRO A 17 10.54 10.06 -1.35
N ASN A 18 9.89 11.20 -1.12
CA ASN A 18 10.51 12.46 -0.73
C ASN A 18 11.58 13.05 -1.68
N THR A 19 11.65 12.65 -2.97
CA THR A 19 12.57 13.27 -3.95
C THR A 19 11.91 14.26 -4.91
N LEU A 20 10.64 14.63 -4.70
CA LEU A 20 9.92 15.68 -5.43
C LEU A 20 9.67 16.88 -4.53
N GLN A 21 10.03 18.07 -4.99
CA GLN A 21 9.65 19.33 -4.36
C GLN A 21 9.04 20.28 -5.39
N ILE A 22 7.88 20.84 -5.04
CA ILE A 22 7.23 21.90 -5.82
C ILE A 22 7.46 23.23 -5.14
N TYR A 23 7.83 24.23 -5.93
CA TYR A 23 8.04 25.58 -5.45
C TYR A 23 7.14 26.58 -6.18
N ASN A 24 6.37 27.35 -5.40
CA ASN A 24 5.47 28.39 -5.90
C ASN A 24 6.11 29.76 -5.69
N LYS A 25 6.34 30.53 -6.76
CA LYS A 25 6.87 31.89 -6.64
C LYS A 25 5.88 32.80 -5.91
N LYS A 26 6.35 33.47 -4.85
CA LYS A 26 5.57 34.43 -4.03
C LYS A 26 5.14 35.70 -4.78
N THR A 27 5.68 35.99 -5.96
CA THR A 27 5.42 37.26 -6.69
C THR A 27 5.05 37.03 -8.16
N GLY A 28 3.81 37.37 -8.55
CA GLY A 28 3.33 37.38 -9.93
C GLY A 28 2.55 36.13 -10.37
N ARG A 29 2.32 35.97 -11.70
CA ARG A 29 1.62 34.80 -12.29
C ARG A 29 2.26 33.51 -11.73
N ILE A 30 1.44 32.77 -10.97
CA ILE A 30 1.82 31.64 -10.12
C ILE A 30 2.19 30.47 -11.03
N PHE A 31 3.47 30.39 -11.40
CA PHE A 31 4.01 29.22 -12.08
C PHE A 31 4.85 28.45 -11.08
N SER A 32 4.53 27.18 -10.91
CA SER A 32 5.32 26.29 -10.06
C SER A 32 6.57 25.82 -10.77
N GLU A 33 7.69 25.82 -10.06
CA GLU A 33 8.92 25.15 -10.47
C GLU A 33 8.94 23.75 -9.85
N ILE A 34 9.35 22.75 -10.62
CA ILE A 34 9.39 21.36 -10.20
C ILE A 34 10.85 20.96 -10.08
N VAL A 35 11.23 20.40 -8.93
CA VAL A 35 12.57 19.88 -8.69
C VAL A 35 12.44 18.43 -8.29
N ILE A 36 13.14 17.55 -9.02
CA ILE A 36 13.04 16.11 -8.81
C ILE A 36 14.42 15.45 -8.89
N GLY A 37 14.66 14.50 -7.99
CA GLY A 37 15.89 13.70 -7.93
C GLY A 37 15.63 12.25 -8.32
N ASP A 38 16.56 11.65 -9.07
CA ASP A 38 16.53 10.24 -9.44
C ASP A 38 17.57 9.38 -8.69
N ASN A 39 17.47 8.07 -8.87
CA ASN A 39 18.36 7.08 -8.29
C ASN A 39 19.74 7.02 -8.94
N ASN A 40 19.89 7.56 -10.16
CA ASN A 40 21.19 7.68 -10.83
C ASN A 40 22.03 8.85 -10.29
N GLY A 41 21.46 9.64 -9.37
CA GLY A 41 22.10 10.81 -8.83
C GLY A 41 22.05 12.00 -9.78
N CYS A 42 20.93 12.19 -10.47
CA CYS A 42 20.63 13.39 -11.22
C CYS A 42 19.47 14.17 -10.58
N ILE A 43 19.65 15.48 -10.47
CA ILE A 43 18.61 16.43 -10.06
C ILE A 43 18.16 17.21 -11.29
N TYR A 44 16.85 17.26 -11.52
CA TYR A 44 16.21 17.91 -12.65
C TYR A 44 15.42 19.13 -12.17
N PHE A 45 15.66 20.26 -12.82
CA PHE A 45 14.92 21.51 -12.60
C PHE A 45 14.03 21.75 -13.81
N LEU A 46 12.72 21.54 -13.61
CA LEU A 46 11.69 21.66 -14.64
C LEU A 46 10.86 22.92 -14.39
N ARG A 47 10.50 23.62 -15.46
CA ARG A 47 9.66 24.82 -15.40
C ARG A 47 8.60 24.83 -16.48
N PRO A 48 7.41 25.41 -16.22
CA PRO A 48 6.43 25.65 -17.25
C PRO A 48 6.93 26.72 -18.23
N ASN A 49 6.91 26.38 -19.52
CA ASN A 49 7.16 27.27 -20.62
C ASN A 49 5.95 28.19 -20.82
N LYS A 50 6.21 29.49 -20.80
CA LYS A 50 5.17 30.53 -20.88
C LYS A 50 4.46 30.63 -22.24
N LYS A 51 5.01 30.01 -23.29
CA LYS A 51 4.47 30.12 -24.66
C LYS A 51 3.50 28.99 -24.99
N ASP A 52 3.85 27.76 -24.60
CA ASP A 52 3.15 26.55 -25.04
C ASP A 52 2.52 25.77 -23.87
N ASN A 53 2.56 26.31 -22.64
CA ASN A 53 2.10 25.67 -21.40
C ASN A 53 2.70 24.25 -21.14
N SER A 54 3.77 23.89 -21.86
CA SER A 54 4.54 22.66 -21.68
C SER A 54 5.59 22.81 -20.59
N VAL A 55 6.10 21.70 -20.06
CA VAL A 55 7.18 21.72 -19.06
C VAL A 55 8.53 21.56 -19.78
N GLU A 56 9.45 22.49 -19.55
CA GLU A 56 10.80 22.49 -20.09
C GLU A 56 11.86 22.16 -19.03
N LEU A 57 12.89 21.42 -19.44
CA LEU A 57 14.07 21.16 -18.62
C LEU A 57 15.04 22.34 -18.68
N VAL A 58 15.26 22.98 -17.53
CA VAL A 58 16.13 24.15 -17.40
C VAL A 58 17.56 23.77 -17.05
N CYS A 59 17.72 22.84 -16.11
CA CYS A 59 19.03 22.44 -15.60
C CYS A 59 18.99 21.00 -15.12
N THR A 60 20.08 20.28 -15.37
CA THR A 60 20.39 18.99 -14.73
C THR A 60 21.67 19.11 -13.93
N ARG A 61 21.72 18.43 -12.78
CA ARG A 61 22.92 18.33 -11.95
C ARG A 61 23.18 16.88 -11.59
N ASN A 62 24.40 16.42 -11.88
CA ASN A 62 24.86 15.11 -11.43
C ASN A 62 25.52 15.26 -10.06
N ILE A 63 25.00 14.53 -9.09
CA ILE A 63 25.45 14.46 -7.70
C ILE A 63 26.22 13.16 -7.40
N ASN A 64 26.41 12.29 -8.40
CA ASN A 64 27.16 11.02 -8.36
C ASN A 64 26.63 9.96 -7.36
N GLN A 65 25.58 10.27 -6.60
CA GLN A 65 24.92 9.37 -5.66
C GLN A 65 23.40 9.57 -5.73
N PRO A 66 22.58 8.54 -5.47
CA PRO A 66 21.13 8.67 -5.44
C PRO A 66 20.66 9.83 -4.55
N ALA A 67 19.70 10.62 -5.04
CA ALA A 67 19.07 11.64 -4.21
C ALA A 67 18.29 10.97 -3.05
N GLY A 68 18.52 11.41 -1.82
CA GLY A 68 17.82 10.89 -0.64
C GLY A 68 16.48 11.59 -0.40
N THR A 69 16.51 12.89 -0.18
CA THR A 69 15.33 13.75 -0.06
C THR A 69 15.59 15.12 -0.67
N ILE A 70 14.54 15.77 -1.17
CA ILE A 70 14.56 17.16 -1.63
C ILE A 70 13.51 17.92 -0.80
N GLN A 71 13.94 18.94 -0.08
CA GLN A 71 13.04 19.77 0.74
C GLN A 71 13.36 21.26 0.58
N SER A 72 12.33 22.09 0.73
CA SER A 72 12.46 23.54 0.84
C SER A 72 11.66 24.03 2.02
N TYR A 73 12.29 24.76 2.94
CA TYR A 73 11.62 25.28 4.15
C TYR A 73 11.79 26.80 4.25
N GLY A 74 10.68 27.55 4.15
CA GLY A 74 10.60 29.01 4.41
C GLY A 74 11.40 29.95 3.48
N ARG A 75 12.44 29.47 2.79
CA ARG A 75 13.39 30.20 1.94
C ARG A 75 13.35 29.72 0.48
N ASP A 76 13.92 30.51 -0.43
CA ASP A 76 14.08 30.23 -1.86
C ASP A 76 15.21 29.22 -2.18
N ASN A 77 15.65 28.45 -1.18
CA ASN A 77 16.77 27.52 -1.32
C ASN A 77 16.25 26.08 -1.26
N ILE A 78 16.84 25.23 -2.08
CA ILE A 78 16.48 23.82 -2.22
C ILE A 78 17.59 23.01 -1.57
N TYR A 79 17.23 22.18 -0.59
CA TYR A 79 18.16 21.29 0.09
C TYR A 79 17.98 19.88 -0.42
N VAL A 80 19.08 19.23 -0.76
CA VAL A 80 19.10 17.86 -1.27
C VAL A 80 20.04 17.03 -0.39
N SER A 81 19.58 15.86 0.07
CA SER A 81 20.47 14.89 0.72
C SER A 81 21.11 13.95 -0.29
N THR A 82 22.40 13.66 -0.10
CA THR A 82 23.19 12.75 -0.91
C THR A 82 24.10 11.92 0.00
N GLY A 83 23.63 10.71 0.36
CA GLY A 83 24.29 9.90 1.40
C GLY A 83 24.35 10.65 2.73
N SER A 84 25.58 10.98 3.19
CA SER A 84 25.83 11.75 4.41
C SER A 84 25.85 13.28 4.21
N TYR A 85 25.75 13.75 2.95
CA TYR A 85 25.86 15.16 2.63
C TYR A 85 24.50 15.84 2.50
N ILE A 86 24.46 17.12 2.87
CA ILE A 86 23.36 18.04 2.59
C ILE A 86 23.91 19.12 1.65
N GLU A 87 23.33 19.19 0.46
CA GLU A 87 23.68 20.16 -0.57
C GLU A 87 22.59 21.21 -0.74
N GLU A 88 22.99 22.47 -0.86
CA GLU A 88 22.09 23.59 -1.09
C GLU A 88 22.18 24.05 -2.54
N TYR A 89 21.04 24.16 -3.21
CA TYR A 89 20.91 24.65 -4.57
C TYR A 89 19.99 25.85 -4.63
N ASN A 90 20.32 26.80 -5.50
CA ASN A 90 19.36 27.83 -5.89
C ASN A 90 18.40 27.31 -6.97
N HIS A 91 17.32 28.05 -7.23
CA HIS A 91 16.37 27.76 -8.31
C HIS A 91 16.98 27.68 -9.72
N LYS A 92 18.20 28.19 -9.94
CA LYS A 92 18.91 28.06 -11.23
C LYS A 92 19.73 26.76 -11.31
N GLY A 93 19.65 25.91 -10.29
CA GLY A 93 20.42 24.69 -10.17
C GLY A 93 21.90 24.92 -9.85
N LYS A 94 22.33 26.11 -9.43
CA LYS A 94 23.71 26.33 -8.97
C LYS A 94 23.84 25.88 -7.51
N LYS A 95 24.81 25.01 -7.24
CA LYS A 95 25.20 24.61 -5.88
C LYS A 95 25.76 25.82 -5.13
N ILE A 96 25.19 26.11 -3.95
CA ILE A 96 25.59 27.19 -3.04
C ILE A 96 26.51 26.62 -1.96
N LEU A 97 26.08 25.53 -1.32
CA LEU A 97 26.74 24.97 -0.14
C LEU A 97 26.73 23.44 -0.20
N SER A 98 27.69 22.84 0.49
CA SER A 98 27.78 21.41 0.78
C SER A 98 28.18 21.26 2.24
N PHE A 99 27.42 20.48 2.99
CA PHE A 99 27.68 20.19 4.40
C PHE A 99 27.74 18.68 4.59
N ASP A 100 28.79 18.17 5.23
CA ASP A 100 28.88 16.76 5.63
C ASP A 100 28.32 16.61 7.05
N THR A 101 27.27 15.81 7.19
CA THR A 101 26.63 15.57 8.50
C THR A 101 27.42 14.57 9.36
N ASN A 102 28.36 13.84 8.76
CA ASN A 102 29.02 12.65 9.33
C ASN A 102 28.05 11.53 9.74
N ILE A 103 26.78 11.60 9.33
CA ILE A 103 25.82 10.53 9.58
C ILE A 103 26.05 9.41 8.56
N ILE A 104 26.20 8.19 9.05
CA ILE A 104 26.43 7.00 8.21
C ILE A 104 25.14 6.57 7.49
N ASP A 105 24.00 6.71 8.17
CA ASP A 105 22.68 6.33 7.66
C ASP A 105 22.16 7.37 6.65
N ASN A 106 21.36 6.93 5.67
CA ASN A 106 20.76 7.81 4.67
C ASN A 106 19.80 8.84 5.31
N ILE A 107 19.90 10.10 4.88
CA ILE A 107 19.05 11.19 5.34
C ILE A 107 17.73 11.19 4.55
N GLN A 108 16.61 11.00 5.27
CA GLN A 108 15.26 10.91 4.70
C GLN A 108 14.43 12.20 4.81
N ALA A 109 14.79 13.13 5.70
CA ALA A 109 14.13 14.44 5.84
C ALA A 109 15.11 15.52 6.30
N ILE A 110 14.95 16.75 5.79
CA ILE A 110 15.83 17.90 6.10
C ILE A 110 15.00 19.18 6.32
N CYS A 111 15.11 19.78 7.50
CA CYS A 111 14.60 21.14 7.71
C CYS A 111 15.75 22.10 7.98
N ALA A 112 15.87 23.14 7.17
CA ALA A 112 16.84 24.21 7.38
C ALA A 112 16.11 25.52 7.61
N TYR A 113 16.36 26.17 8.75
CA TYR A 113 15.82 27.47 9.10
C TYR A 113 16.87 28.26 9.88
N ASP A 114 16.97 29.56 9.61
CA ASP A 114 17.97 30.43 10.22
C ASP A 114 19.40 29.90 10.09
N GLU A 115 20.02 29.54 11.21
CA GLU A 115 21.36 28.96 11.32
C GLU A 115 21.31 27.49 11.76
N THR A 116 20.10 26.91 11.80
CA THR A 116 19.82 25.55 12.27
C THR A 116 19.47 24.64 11.11
N ILE A 117 20.08 23.46 11.09
CA ILE A 117 19.75 22.36 10.18
C ILE A 117 19.33 21.16 11.02
N ILE A 118 18.17 20.59 10.71
CA ILE A 118 17.69 19.35 11.29
C ILE A 118 17.75 18.28 10.20
N ALA A 119 18.44 17.19 10.47
CA ALA A 119 18.52 16.05 9.58
C ALA A 119 17.95 14.82 10.29
N ALA A 120 17.07 14.08 9.61
CA ALA A 120 16.52 12.84 10.12
C ALA A 120 16.93 11.65 9.24
N THR A 121 17.32 10.57 9.88
CA THR A 121 17.60 9.26 9.27
C THR A 121 16.56 8.24 9.75
N GLN A 122 16.82 6.95 9.56
CA GLN A 122 15.90 5.88 9.98
C GLN A 122 15.73 5.78 11.51
N TYR A 123 16.73 6.17 12.30
CA TYR A 123 16.69 6.06 13.77
C TYR A 123 17.08 7.34 14.50
N LEU A 124 17.70 8.31 13.81
CA LEU A 124 18.28 9.51 14.43
C LEU A 124 17.63 10.78 13.90
N VAL A 125 17.43 11.74 14.79
CA VAL A 125 17.14 13.14 14.43
C VAL A 125 18.22 14.01 15.04
N SER A 126 19.11 14.55 14.21
CA SER A 126 20.25 15.37 14.63
C SER A 126 19.98 16.84 14.34
N TYR A 127 20.33 17.69 15.33
CA TYR A 127 20.18 19.15 15.27
C TYR A 127 21.55 19.81 15.18
N TYR A 128 21.79 20.52 14.09
CA TYR A 128 23.02 21.24 13.80
C TYR A 128 22.78 22.73 13.93
N VAL A 129 23.65 23.43 14.65
CA VAL A 129 23.68 24.90 14.72
C VAL A 129 25.06 25.36 14.28
N HIS A 130 25.14 26.23 13.28
CA HIS A 130 26.40 26.60 12.61
C HIS A 130 27.19 25.37 12.13
N ASN A 131 26.49 24.37 11.56
CA ASN A 131 27.08 23.12 11.07
C ASN A 131 27.78 22.27 12.15
N ILE A 132 27.49 22.52 13.43
CA ILE A 132 27.99 21.74 14.57
C ILE A 132 26.80 21.04 15.21
N GLU A 133 26.89 19.71 15.36
CA GLU A 133 25.87 18.93 16.06
C GLU A 133 25.76 19.37 17.52
N LYS A 134 24.55 19.70 17.96
CA LYS A 134 24.25 20.17 19.32
C LYS A 134 23.43 19.17 20.11
N GLU A 135 22.43 18.59 19.47
CA GLU A 135 21.46 17.70 20.10
C GLU A 135 21.10 16.59 19.13
N GLN A 136 20.81 15.40 19.66
CA GLN A 136 20.30 14.27 18.90
C GLN A 136 19.16 13.59 19.65
N TYR A 137 18.20 13.07 18.91
CA TYR A 137 17.17 12.14 19.39
C TYR A 137 17.38 10.78 18.72
N ILE A 138 17.28 9.72 19.52
CA ILE A 138 17.39 8.33 19.06
C ILE A 138 16.05 7.65 19.25
N SER A 139 15.43 7.21 18.16
CA SER A 139 14.15 6.50 18.19
C SER A 139 14.33 5.04 18.64
N ASN A 140 13.33 4.53 19.37
CA ASN A 140 13.28 3.15 19.86
C ASN A 140 12.94 2.15 18.76
N ASP A 141 12.33 2.66 17.69
CA ASP A 141 11.95 1.89 16.51
C ASP A 141 12.27 2.67 15.23
N ILE A 142 12.11 2.01 14.10
CA ILE A 142 12.30 2.58 12.77
C ILE A 142 11.36 3.78 12.58
N MET A 143 11.91 4.90 12.16
CA MET A 143 11.16 6.08 11.72
C MET A 143 10.86 5.94 10.22
N ASN A 144 9.61 5.68 9.87
CA ASN A 144 9.15 5.51 8.49
C ASN A 144 9.03 6.84 7.74
N PHE A 145 8.67 7.90 8.46
CA PHE A 145 8.51 9.23 7.87
C PHE A 145 8.77 10.31 8.92
N VAL A 146 9.36 11.42 8.48
CA VAL A 146 9.65 12.58 9.34
C VAL A 146 9.27 13.87 8.61
N VAL A 147 8.50 14.73 9.29
CA VAL A 147 8.11 16.05 8.78
C VAL A 147 8.28 17.11 9.87
N PHE A 148 8.49 18.36 9.46
CA PHE A 148 8.80 19.46 10.35
C PHE A 148 7.75 20.56 10.23
N GLY A 149 7.24 21.01 11.37
CA GLY A 149 6.11 21.95 11.39
C GLY A 149 5.91 22.67 12.70
N HIS A 150 4.96 23.60 12.70
CA HIS A 150 4.53 24.30 13.90
C HIS A 150 3.37 23.55 14.56
N LEU A 151 3.46 23.35 15.88
CA LEU A 151 2.38 22.76 16.67
C LEU A 151 1.38 23.82 17.15
N ASN A 152 1.90 25.00 17.51
CA ASN A 152 1.14 26.15 17.98
C ASN A 152 1.64 27.39 17.23
N GLU A 153 0.98 28.54 17.39
CA GLU A 153 1.39 29.83 16.81
C GLU A 153 2.78 30.32 17.26
N SER A 154 3.49 29.54 18.09
CA SER A 154 4.89 29.77 18.40
C SER A 154 5.79 29.59 17.18
N GLU A 155 6.84 30.40 17.06
CA GLU A 155 7.91 30.23 16.05
C GLU A 155 8.74 28.94 16.22
N LYS A 156 8.43 28.09 17.21
CA LYS A 156 9.14 26.84 17.44
C LYS A 156 8.75 25.81 16.39
N ILE A 157 9.76 25.17 15.82
CA ILE A 157 9.61 24.04 14.89
C ILE A 157 9.67 22.75 15.71
N TYR A 158 8.66 21.91 15.49
CA TYR A 158 8.55 20.57 16.05
C TYR A 158 8.85 19.54 14.96
N THR A 159 9.38 18.40 15.38
CA THR A 159 9.64 17.25 14.50
C THR A 159 8.55 16.22 14.76
N TYR A 160 7.77 15.90 13.73
CA TYR A 160 6.76 14.85 13.74
C TYR A 160 7.39 13.59 13.14
N VAL A 161 7.32 12.49 13.86
CA VAL A 161 7.96 11.23 13.53
C VAL A 161 6.91 10.12 13.48
N ALA A 162 6.77 9.47 12.34
CA ALA A 162 5.98 8.26 12.16
C ALA A 162 6.86 7.03 12.42
N CYS A 163 6.53 6.23 13.42
CA CYS A 163 7.33 5.07 13.83
C CYS A 163 6.67 3.73 13.46
N GLN A 164 7.51 2.73 13.16
CA GLN A 164 7.09 1.37 12.80
C GLN A 164 6.37 0.63 13.94
N ASP A 165 6.58 1.03 15.20
CA ASP A 165 5.89 0.53 16.40
C ASP A 165 4.43 1.00 16.54
N LYS A 166 3.84 1.50 15.44
CA LYS A 166 2.48 2.06 15.38
C LYS A 166 2.34 3.35 16.23
N THR A 167 3.40 4.12 16.44
CA THR A 167 3.32 5.41 17.17
C THR A 167 3.62 6.60 16.28
N ILE A 168 3.04 7.76 16.61
CA ILE A 168 3.44 9.06 16.09
C ILE A 168 4.02 9.88 17.24
N LYS A 169 5.27 10.31 17.10
CA LYS A 169 6.01 11.04 18.13
C LYS A 169 6.22 12.49 17.69
N ILE A 170 5.90 13.44 18.58
CA ILE A 170 6.13 14.87 18.36
C ILE A 170 7.26 15.31 19.30
N LEU A 171 8.36 15.76 18.69
CA LEU A 171 9.58 16.14 19.39
C LEU A 171 9.76 17.66 19.39
N SER A 172 10.26 18.17 20.51
CA SER A 172 10.82 19.52 20.61
C SER A 172 12.31 19.39 20.85
N LYS A 173 13.09 19.56 19.79
CA LYS A 173 14.52 19.23 19.76
C LYS A 173 14.76 17.75 20.12
N SER A 174 15.69 17.46 21.02
CA SER A 174 15.97 16.11 21.53
C SER A 174 14.89 15.52 22.44
N LYS A 175 13.84 16.27 22.82
CA LYS A 175 12.85 15.84 23.83
C LYS A 175 11.52 15.45 23.22
N LEU A 176 11.07 14.22 23.52
CA LEU A 176 9.71 13.76 23.26
C LEU A 176 8.69 14.60 24.04
N LYS A 177 7.67 15.12 23.35
CA LYS A 177 6.60 15.93 23.95
C LYS A 177 5.28 15.19 23.97
N TYR A 178 4.93 14.59 22.84
CA TYR A 178 3.69 13.84 22.67
C TYR A 178 3.98 12.54 21.95
N GLU A 179 3.30 11.49 22.36
CA GLU A 179 3.32 10.19 21.74
C GLU A 179 1.86 9.77 21.55
N VAL A 180 1.50 9.52 20.31
CA VAL A 180 0.14 9.13 19.91
C VAL A 180 0.19 7.68 19.45
N GLU A 181 -0.63 6.85 20.08
CA GLU A 181 -0.81 5.45 19.70
C GLU A 181 -1.86 5.34 18.60
N ILE A 182 -1.53 4.63 17.52
CA ILE A 182 -2.43 4.44 16.37
C ILE A 182 -2.61 2.96 16.00
N ASN A 183 -3.70 2.60 15.31
CA ASN A 183 -4.09 1.19 15.09
C ASN A 183 -3.26 0.46 14.02
N SER A 184 -2.46 1.19 13.24
CA SER A 184 -1.72 0.67 12.10
C SER A 184 -0.39 1.40 11.94
N ILE A 185 0.50 0.86 11.11
CA ILE A 185 1.84 1.42 10.90
C ILE A 185 1.71 2.69 10.03
N PRO A 186 2.16 3.87 10.52
CA PRO A 186 2.15 5.10 9.75
C PRO A 186 3.28 5.08 8.72
N THR A 187 2.96 5.47 7.49
CA THR A 187 3.89 5.44 6.35
C THR A 187 4.21 6.84 5.81
N VAL A 188 3.30 7.80 5.99
CA VAL A 188 3.49 9.20 5.56
C VAL A 188 2.79 10.15 6.52
N LEU A 189 3.36 11.34 6.70
CA LEU A 189 2.75 12.47 7.42
C LEU A 189 2.66 13.69 6.51
N CYS A 190 1.56 14.42 6.56
CA CYS A 190 1.35 15.66 5.82
C CYS A 190 0.82 16.74 6.77
N LEU A 191 1.44 17.91 6.79
CA LEU A 191 1.02 19.01 7.66
C LEU A 191 -0.05 19.86 6.97
N SER A 192 -1.07 20.26 7.72
CA SER A 192 -2.04 21.24 7.25
C SER A 192 -1.42 22.66 7.27
N GLN A 193 -2.04 23.57 6.53
CA GLN A 193 -1.79 25.01 6.69
C GLN A 193 -2.36 25.53 8.02
N HIS A 194 -3.38 24.86 8.56
CA HIS A 194 -3.91 25.12 9.90
C HIS A 194 -2.93 24.61 10.96
N VAL A 195 -2.50 25.50 11.86
CA VAL A 195 -1.50 25.20 12.89
C VAL A 195 -2.01 24.10 13.82
N GLY A 196 -1.15 23.12 14.11
CA GLY A 196 -1.48 22.00 15.00
C GLY A 196 -2.33 20.89 14.36
N GLN A 197 -2.67 21.00 13.07
CA GLN A 197 -3.42 19.98 12.34
C GLN A 197 -2.50 19.23 11.36
N PHE A 198 -2.59 17.89 11.35
CA PHE A 198 -1.80 17.05 10.46
C PHE A 198 -2.55 15.79 10.04
N PHE A 199 -2.22 15.29 8.86
CA PHE A 199 -2.73 14.05 8.31
C PHE A 199 -1.67 12.96 8.40
N TYR A 200 -2.10 11.72 8.54
CA TYR A 200 -1.21 10.57 8.34
C TYR A 200 -1.87 9.48 7.50
N GLY A 201 -1.04 8.79 6.74
CA GLY A 201 -1.41 7.59 5.98
C GLY A 201 -0.85 6.34 6.64
N THR A 202 -1.58 5.24 6.53
CA THR A 202 -1.13 3.95 7.06
C THR A 202 -0.76 2.97 5.95
N ILE A 203 -0.06 1.91 6.36
CA ILE A 203 0.28 0.75 5.52
C ILE A 203 -0.95 0.01 4.98
N LYS A 204 -2.10 0.18 5.65
CA LYS A 204 -3.40 -0.43 5.29
C LYS A 204 -4.26 0.49 4.40
N GLY A 205 -3.73 1.61 3.92
CA GLY A 205 -4.49 2.52 3.06
C GLY A 205 -5.42 3.49 3.81
N GLU A 206 -5.37 3.54 5.14
CA GLU A 206 -6.22 4.44 5.94
C GLU A 206 -5.67 5.87 5.92
N ILE A 207 -6.55 6.85 5.85
CA ILE A 207 -6.21 8.29 5.92
C ILE A 207 -6.85 8.87 7.17
N ILE A 208 -6.06 9.49 8.04
CA ILE A 208 -6.54 10.04 9.31
C ILE A 208 -6.14 11.50 9.43
N LEU A 209 -7.04 12.32 9.99
CA LEU A 209 -6.77 13.69 10.40
C LEU A 209 -6.66 13.79 11.92
N MET A 210 -5.53 14.35 12.37
CA MET A 210 -5.26 14.64 13.78
C MET A 210 -5.17 16.14 14.00
N LYS A 211 -5.59 16.59 15.18
CA LYS A 211 -5.45 17.98 15.60
C LYS A 211 -4.99 18.08 17.04
N TYR A 212 -4.04 18.96 17.26
CA TYR A 212 -3.59 19.36 18.57
C TYR A 212 -4.52 20.43 19.14
N GLU A 213 -5.22 20.10 20.21
CA GLU A 213 -6.09 21.01 20.98
C GLU A 213 -5.91 20.72 22.48
N ASP A 214 -5.94 21.76 23.31
CA ASP A 214 -5.92 21.63 24.78
C ASP A 214 -4.78 20.77 25.36
N HIS A 215 -3.59 20.82 24.75
CA HIS A 215 -2.42 20.02 25.13
C HIS A 215 -2.52 18.52 24.84
N GLU A 216 -3.50 18.10 24.06
CA GLU A 216 -3.68 16.72 23.60
C GLU A 216 -3.76 16.67 22.07
N VAL A 217 -3.52 15.50 21.49
CA VAL A 217 -3.61 15.27 20.05
C VAL A 217 -4.77 14.33 19.80
N ASN A 218 -5.83 14.84 19.19
CA ASN A 218 -7.10 14.13 19.01
C ASN A 218 -7.36 13.78 17.54
N GLU A 219 -7.96 12.62 17.31
CA GLU A 219 -8.45 12.19 15.99
C GLU A 219 -9.74 12.96 15.67
N ILE A 220 -9.79 13.61 14.51
CA ILE A 220 -10.99 14.30 14.01
C ILE A 220 -11.83 13.34 13.18
N TRP A 221 -11.21 12.71 12.18
CA TRP A 221 -11.86 11.75 11.30
C TRP A 221 -10.85 10.78 10.70
N ARG A 222 -11.37 9.66 10.20
CA ARG A 222 -10.64 8.58 9.52
C ARG A 222 -11.41 8.09 8.30
N ILE A 223 -10.70 7.80 7.22
CA ILE A 223 -11.21 7.12 6.02
C ILE A 223 -10.67 5.70 6.01
N THR A 224 -11.57 4.71 6.07
CA THR A 224 -11.27 3.27 5.98
C THR A 224 -11.75 2.62 4.70
N ASP A 225 -12.65 3.24 3.92
CA ASP A 225 -13.25 2.68 2.69
C ASP A 225 -12.25 2.47 1.52
N ASN A 226 -10.96 2.55 1.82
CA ASN A 226 -9.86 2.25 0.91
C ASN A 226 -9.40 0.79 1.00
N ASP A 227 -10.15 -0.11 1.64
CA ASP A 227 -9.72 -1.50 1.97
C ASP A 227 -9.16 -2.32 0.79
N THR A 228 -9.40 -1.91 -0.46
CA THR A 228 -8.81 -2.50 -1.68
C THR A 228 -7.45 -1.93 -2.08
N LEU A 229 -6.95 -0.89 -1.41
CA LEU A 229 -5.73 -0.17 -1.74
C LEU A 229 -4.58 -0.47 -0.76
N ASP A 230 -3.37 -0.61 -1.33
CA ASP A 230 -2.14 -0.79 -0.56
C ASP A 230 -1.74 0.43 0.29
N SER A 231 -0.61 0.29 0.98
CA SER A 231 0.13 1.35 1.66
C SER A 231 0.13 2.69 0.92
N ILE A 232 -0.16 3.75 1.68
CA ILE A 232 0.00 5.13 1.20
C ILE A 232 1.48 5.50 1.25
N ILE A 233 2.00 6.14 0.21
CA ILE A 233 3.41 6.51 0.08
C ILE A 233 3.63 8.02 0.17
N SER A 234 2.68 8.81 -0.35
CA SER A 234 2.84 10.26 -0.42
C SER A 234 1.50 10.97 -0.25
N MET A 235 1.52 12.13 0.38
CA MET A 235 0.37 13.00 0.58
C MET A 235 0.79 14.45 0.42
N ASP A 236 -0.11 15.27 -0.10
CA ASP A 236 0.04 16.72 -0.10
C ASP A 236 -1.31 17.40 0.17
N TYR A 237 -1.26 18.56 0.82
CA TYR A 237 -2.42 19.30 1.28
C TYR A 237 -2.40 20.72 0.74
N TYR A 238 -3.55 21.16 0.23
CA TYR A 238 -3.73 22.51 -0.29
C TYR A 238 -4.95 23.16 0.34
N TYR A 239 -4.75 24.35 0.90
CA TYR A 239 -5.83 25.21 1.36
C TYR A 239 -5.76 26.58 0.65
N ASN A 240 -6.94 27.15 0.41
CA ASN A 240 -7.09 28.49 -0.13
C ASN A 240 -8.15 29.27 0.65
N ASP A 241 -7.69 30.15 1.53
CA ASP A 241 -8.50 31.01 2.41
C ASP A 241 -9.61 31.77 1.67
N LYS A 242 -9.39 32.17 0.42
CA LYS A 242 -10.34 33.04 -0.31
C LYS A 242 -11.59 32.31 -0.79
N ILE A 243 -11.45 31.03 -1.08
CA ILE A 243 -12.51 30.19 -1.66
C ILE A 243 -13.01 29.18 -0.62
N ASP A 244 -12.30 29.06 0.51
CA ASP A 244 -12.50 28.03 1.52
C ASP A 244 -12.43 26.63 0.90
N LEU A 245 -11.37 26.43 0.10
CA LEU A 245 -11.16 25.19 -0.66
C LEU A 245 -10.03 24.39 -0.02
N GLU A 246 -10.39 23.25 0.58
CA GLU A 246 -9.47 22.30 1.20
C GLU A 246 -9.35 21.03 0.36
N LEU A 247 -8.15 20.75 -0.16
CA LEU A 247 -7.86 19.60 -1.01
C LEU A 247 -6.74 18.76 -0.41
N LEU A 248 -6.92 17.45 -0.44
CA LEU A 248 -5.92 16.47 -0.04
C LEU A 248 -5.69 15.51 -1.20
N VAL A 249 -4.45 15.39 -1.67
CA VAL A 249 -4.06 14.39 -2.67
C VAL A 249 -3.25 13.29 -2.01
N VAL A 250 -3.53 12.04 -2.39
CA VAL A 250 -2.94 10.84 -1.81
C VAL A 250 -2.45 9.91 -2.92
N GLY A 251 -1.19 9.51 -2.82
CA GLY A 251 -0.53 8.56 -3.72
C GLY A 251 -0.33 7.21 -3.05
N PHE A 252 -0.84 6.16 -3.69
CA PHE A 252 -0.78 4.79 -3.19
C PHE A 252 0.31 3.99 -3.88
N GLU A 253 0.89 3.03 -3.16
CA GLU A 253 1.87 2.12 -3.73
C GLU A 253 1.28 1.24 -4.83
N SER A 254 -0.03 0.96 -4.80
CA SER A 254 -0.74 0.26 -5.87
C SER A 254 -0.55 0.92 -7.24
N GLY A 255 -0.42 2.25 -7.27
CA GLY A 255 -0.44 3.04 -8.50
C GLY A 255 -1.66 3.96 -8.58
N PHE A 256 -2.52 3.95 -7.56
CA PHE A 256 -3.64 4.87 -7.47
C PHE A 256 -3.21 6.26 -6.98
N VAL A 257 -3.81 7.29 -7.57
CA VAL A 257 -3.76 8.69 -7.11
C VAL A 257 -5.19 9.12 -6.83
N ARG A 258 -5.48 9.48 -5.57
CA ARG A 258 -6.80 9.94 -5.14
C ARG A 258 -6.77 11.40 -4.71
N LEU A 259 -7.79 12.15 -5.11
CA LEU A 259 -8.03 13.52 -4.66
C LEU A 259 -9.28 13.54 -3.78
N TYR A 260 -9.14 14.08 -2.57
CA TYR A 260 -10.24 14.34 -1.65
C TYR A 260 -10.45 15.85 -1.51
N HIS A 261 -11.72 16.24 -1.47
CA HIS A 261 -12.15 17.60 -1.14
C HIS A 261 -12.80 17.56 0.23
N ASN A 262 -12.31 18.37 1.17
CA ASN A 262 -12.90 18.45 2.49
C ASN A 262 -14.13 19.36 2.44
N ASP A 263 -15.31 18.77 2.62
CA ASP A 263 -16.60 19.42 2.48
C ASP A 263 -17.30 19.40 3.85
N ASN A 264 -17.47 20.57 4.48
CA ASN A 264 -18.02 20.72 5.82
C ASN A 264 -17.30 19.88 6.90
N GLY A 265 -15.98 19.68 6.75
CA GLY A 265 -15.15 18.94 7.69
C GLY A 265 -15.09 17.43 7.44
N LEU A 266 -15.77 16.91 6.41
CA LEU A 266 -15.63 15.52 5.97
C LEU A 266 -15.02 15.40 4.57
N PRO A 267 -14.04 14.52 4.36
CA PRO A 267 -13.39 14.32 3.07
C PRO A 267 -14.29 13.55 2.10
N LYS A 268 -14.54 14.13 0.92
CA LYS A 268 -15.25 13.49 -0.20
C LYS A 268 -14.29 13.17 -1.34
N LEU A 269 -14.30 11.92 -1.82
CA LEU A 269 -13.49 11.50 -2.96
C LEU A 269 -13.94 12.20 -4.24
N VAL A 270 -13.00 12.77 -4.99
CA VAL A 270 -13.22 13.54 -6.23
C VAL A 270 -12.61 12.87 -7.45
N ILE A 271 -11.39 12.36 -7.32
CA ILE A 271 -10.64 11.71 -8.40
C ILE A 271 -10.05 10.42 -7.82
N SER A 272 -10.06 9.34 -8.60
CA SER A 272 -9.37 8.10 -8.30
C SER A 272 -8.80 7.52 -9.59
N GLU A 273 -7.52 7.80 -9.87
CA GLU A 273 -6.84 7.39 -11.09
C GLU A 273 -5.78 6.35 -10.86
N TYR A 274 -5.63 5.42 -11.80
CA TYR A 274 -4.62 4.36 -11.75
C TYR A 274 -3.54 4.58 -12.81
N LEU A 275 -2.27 4.69 -12.38
CA LEU A 275 -1.12 4.98 -13.24
C LEU A 275 -0.28 3.74 -13.60
N GLN A 276 -0.72 2.53 -13.26
CA GLN A 276 -0.07 1.23 -13.55
C GLN A 276 1.33 1.02 -12.93
N GLU A 277 1.87 2.02 -12.26
CA GLU A 277 3.19 2.01 -11.65
C GLU A 277 3.08 2.53 -10.22
N SER A 278 3.93 2.03 -9.31
CA SER A 278 3.94 2.49 -7.93
C SER A 278 4.24 3.99 -7.83
N ILE A 279 3.38 4.71 -7.12
CA ILE A 279 3.54 6.15 -6.89
C ILE A 279 4.67 6.38 -5.87
N THR A 280 5.54 7.35 -6.15
CA THR A 280 6.64 7.76 -5.26
C THR A 280 6.37 9.10 -4.59
N ASN A 281 5.85 10.07 -5.35
CA ASN A 281 5.44 11.38 -4.81
C ASN A 281 4.17 11.89 -5.48
N VAL A 282 3.35 12.60 -4.70
CA VAL A 282 2.26 13.46 -5.18
C VAL A 282 2.43 14.86 -4.61
N SER A 283 2.10 15.89 -5.37
CA SER A 283 2.06 17.27 -4.87
C SER A 283 1.20 18.19 -5.74
N PHE A 284 0.71 19.29 -5.18
CA PHE A 284 -0.05 20.31 -5.89
C PHE A 284 0.85 21.34 -6.59
N ALA A 285 0.52 21.65 -7.84
CA ALA A 285 1.28 22.57 -8.69
C ALA A 285 0.36 23.51 -9.50
N PHE A 286 0.92 24.64 -9.90
CA PHE A 286 0.32 25.62 -10.82
C PHE A 286 1.16 25.66 -12.10
N ILE A 287 0.91 24.71 -13.00
CA ILE A 287 1.53 24.65 -14.33
C ILE A 287 0.66 25.37 -15.35
N LYS A 288 -0.67 25.17 -15.29
CA LYS A 288 -1.65 25.73 -16.22
C LYS A 288 -2.43 26.85 -15.51
N PRO A 289 -1.96 28.11 -15.56
CA PRO A 289 -2.57 29.23 -14.82
C PRO A 289 -3.97 29.60 -15.31
N GLU A 290 -4.31 29.23 -16.55
CA GLU A 290 -5.64 29.44 -17.16
C GLU A 290 -6.76 28.78 -16.35
N LEU A 291 -6.45 27.69 -15.64
CA LEU A 291 -7.43 26.93 -14.86
C LEU A 291 -7.75 27.55 -13.50
N LYS A 292 -6.95 28.52 -13.01
CA LYS A 292 -7.06 29.17 -11.68
C LYS A 292 -7.10 28.23 -10.45
N LEU A 293 -7.03 26.91 -10.64
CA LEU A 293 -6.99 25.87 -9.61
C LEU A 293 -5.62 25.19 -9.57
N PRO A 294 -5.22 24.61 -8.44
CA PRO A 294 -4.04 23.75 -8.39
C PRO A 294 -4.28 22.48 -9.23
N GLN A 295 -3.25 22.05 -9.96
CA GLN A 295 -3.16 20.75 -10.62
C GLN A 295 -2.38 19.77 -9.74
N ILE A 296 -2.54 18.48 -10.01
CA ILE A 296 -1.83 17.41 -9.31
C ILE A 296 -0.66 16.97 -10.16
N ILE A 297 0.53 16.90 -9.56
CA ILE A 297 1.68 16.22 -10.12
C ILE A 297 1.87 14.91 -9.36
N ALA A 298 1.94 13.82 -10.11
CA ALA A 298 2.32 12.52 -9.59
C ALA A 298 3.60 12.04 -10.25
N THR A 299 4.45 11.38 -9.48
CA THR A 299 5.68 10.74 -9.97
C THR A 299 5.63 9.26 -9.65
N THR A 300 6.10 8.45 -10.60
CA THR A 300 6.10 6.99 -10.47
C THR A 300 7.52 6.46 -10.24
N PHE A 301 7.61 5.23 -9.75
CA PHE A 301 8.90 4.56 -9.52
C PHE A 301 9.77 4.48 -10.79
N SER A 302 9.18 4.28 -11.98
CA SER A 302 9.96 4.25 -13.24
C SER A 302 10.40 5.64 -13.75
N GLY A 303 10.05 6.70 -13.02
CA GLY A 303 10.44 8.07 -13.33
C GLY A 303 9.47 8.83 -14.23
N ARG A 304 8.24 8.36 -14.42
CA ARG A 304 7.22 9.15 -15.14
C ARG A 304 6.74 10.29 -14.27
N ILE A 305 6.62 11.47 -14.87
CA ILE A 305 6.05 12.65 -14.24
C ILE A 305 4.74 12.95 -14.95
N VAL A 306 3.64 12.81 -14.21
CA VAL A 306 2.28 12.88 -14.72
C VAL A 306 1.58 14.09 -14.14
N LEU A 307 0.94 14.87 -15.01
CA LEU A 307 0.10 15.99 -14.64
C LEU A 307 -1.38 15.57 -14.75
N ILE A 308 -2.14 15.77 -13.68
CA ILE A 308 -3.57 15.47 -13.62
C ILE A 308 -4.32 16.78 -13.30
N TRP A 309 -5.31 17.13 -14.12
CA TRP A 309 -6.12 18.34 -13.92
C TRP A 309 -7.55 18.18 -14.45
N ARG A 310 -8.45 19.09 -14.06
CA ARG A 310 -9.84 19.10 -14.53
C ARG A 310 -10.04 20.18 -15.59
N ASN A 311 -10.75 19.87 -16.69
CA ASN A 311 -11.10 20.86 -17.72
C ASN A 311 -12.35 21.64 -17.30
N GLN A 312 -12.20 22.62 -16.43
CA GLN A 312 -13.22 23.66 -16.30
C GLN A 312 -12.52 25.02 -16.23
N GLU A 313 -12.80 25.88 -17.21
CA GLU A 313 -12.69 27.34 -17.03
C GLU A 313 -13.70 27.70 -15.93
N ILE A 314 -13.24 27.80 -14.69
CA ILE A 314 -14.09 28.32 -13.61
C ILE A 314 -14.21 29.83 -13.84
N ILE A 315 -15.32 30.19 -14.49
CA ILE A 315 -15.93 31.53 -14.36
C ILE A 315 -16.04 31.80 -12.86
N ASP A 316 -15.68 33.00 -12.42
CA ASP A 316 -15.64 33.36 -10.99
C ASP A 316 -16.95 32.95 -10.29
N VAL A 317 -16.87 31.97 -9.39
CA VAL A 317 -18.04 31.32 -8.78
C VAL A 317 -17.89 31.33 -7.27
N ASN A 318 -18.90 31.90 -6.60
CA ASN A 318 -19.11 31.80 -5.16
C ASN A 318 -19.27 30.32 -4.73
N SER A 319 -18.82 30.01 -3.50
CA SER A 319 -18.77 28.68 -2.88
C SER A 319 -19.99 27.79 -3.16
N SER A 320 -21.21 28.35 -3.22
CA SER A 320 -22.45 27.60 -3.45
C SER A 320 -22.64 26.98 -4.84
N GLN A 321 -21.96 27.45 -5.91
CA GLN A 321 -22.07 26.80 -7.24
C GLN A 321 -20.91 25.85 -7.54
N PHE A 322 -19.88 25.82 -6.69
CA PHE A 322 -18.82 24.81 -6.74
C PHE A 322 -19.40 23.41 -6.44
N TYR A 323 -20.35 23.33 -5.51
CA TYR A 323 -21.14 22.12 -5.20
C TYR A 323 -21.97 21.63 -6.40
N ILE A 324 -22.62 22.55 -7.14
CA ILE A 324 -23.46 22.21 -8.29
C ILE A 324 -22.61 21.66 -9.46
N ALA A 325 -21.35 22.08 -9.58
CA ALA A 325 -20.41 21.54 -10.57
C ALA A 325 -19.82 20.17 -10.17
N MET A 326 -19.91 19.81 -8.88
CA MET A 326 -19.37 18.57 -8.30
C MET A 326 -20.41 17.45 -8.19
N GLU A 327 -21.71 17.74 -8.02
CA GLU A 327 -22.78 16.73 -7.88
C GLU A 327 -23.47 16.30 -9.21
N GLY A 328 -22.89 16.61 -10.36
CA GLY A 328 -23.49 16.28 -11.65
C GLY A 328 -23.43 14.79 -12.02
N ILE A 329 -24.41 14.01 -11.54
CA ILE A 329 -25.08 12.82 -12.12
C ILE A 329 -25.25 11.73 -11.05
N GLU A 330 -26.38 11.76 -10.35
CA GLU A 330 -27.14 10.56 -9.99
C GLU A 330 -28.60 10.96 -9.68
N ASN A 331 -29.54 10.11 -10.08
CA ASN A 331 -30.99 10.18 -9.88
C ASN A 331 -31.82 11.10 -10.80
N THR A 332 -32.30 10.52 -11.92
CA THR A 332 -33.73 10.61 -12.30
C THR A 332 -34.17 9.34 -13.05
N LYS A 333 -34.64 8.33 -12.31
CA LYS A 333 -35.60 7.32 -12.83
C LYS A 333 -36.97 7.70 -12.27
N ILE A 334 -37.89 8.20 -13.11
CA ILE A 334 -39.31 8.25 -12.77
C ILE A 334 -40.12 7.74 -13.98
N LEU A 335 -40.52 6.47 -13.82
CA LEU A 335 -41.75 5.77 -14.22
C LEU A 335 -42.71 6.47 -15.20
N VAL A 336 -42.92 5.83 -16.36
CA VAL A 336 -44.06 6.04 -17.26
C VAL A 336 -44.98 4.82 -17.11
N ASN A 337 -46.19 5.02 -16.59
CA ASN A 337 -47.28 4.05 -16.69
C ASN A 337 -48.32 4.58 -17.67
N GLU A 338 -48.59 3.79 -18.70
CA GLU A 338 -49.70 3.94 -19.64
C GLU A 338 -50.96 3.31 -19.04
N SER A 339 -52.12 3.94 -19.26
CA SER A 339 -53.41 3.25 -19.26
C SER A 339 -54.48 4.08 -19.99
N ASP A 340 -54.77 3.64 -21.21
CA ASP A 340 -56.08 3.39 -21.83
C ASP A 340 -57.24 4.39 -21.68
N SER A 341 -57.71 4.83 -22.85
CA SER A 341 -58.97 5.51 -23.09
C SER A 341 -59.97 4.56 -23.76
N GLU A 342 -61.14 4.37 -23.15
CA GLU A 342 -62.35 3.87 -23.83
C GLU A 342 -63.42 4.97 -23.92
N GLU A 343 -64.25 4.85 -24.96
CA GLU A 343 -65.02 5.90 -25.62
C GLU A 343 -66.40 6.23 -25.00
N ASN A 344 -66.91 7.38 -25.45
CA ASN A 344 -68.29 7.67 -25.89
C ASN A 344 -69.36 8.25 -24.91
N ASN A 345 -69.70 9.50 -25.26
CA ASN A 345 -71.04 10.08 -25.53
C ASN A 345 -72.03 10.41 -24.40
N GLY A 346 -72.24 11.72 -24.21
CA GLY A 346 -73.42 12.32 -23.59
C GLY A 346 -73.36 13.85 -23.65
N GLU A 347 -74.33 14.50 -24.29
CA GLU A 347 -74.37 15.95 -24.53
C GLU A 347 -74.76 16.81 -23.31
N LEU A 348 -74.36 18.09 -23.39
CA LEU A 348 -74.91 19.34 -22.79
C LEU A 348 -74.31 19.93 -21.49
N ASN A 349 -73.76 21.17 -21.57
CA ASN A 349 -74.41 22.42 -21.11
C ASN A 349 -73.45 23.65 -21.13
N GLU A 350 -74.00 24.87 -21.26
CA GLU A 350 -73.26 26.15 -21.42
C GLU A 350 -72.36 26.55 -20.22
N GLU A 351 -72.49 25.91 -19.06
CA GLU A 351 -71.54 26.08 -17.95
C GLU A 351 -70.18 25.40 -18.24
N GLN A 352 -70.17 24.29 -18.99
CA GLN A 352 -68.95 23.67 -19.48
C GLN A 352 -68.24 24.53 -20.56
N LEU A 353 -68.92 25.48 -21.19
CA LEU A 353 -68.33 26.42 -22.15
C LEU A 353 -67.55 27.55 -21.46
N LYS A 354 -67.94 27.94 -20.24
CA LYS A 354 -67.16 28.88 -19.40
C LYS A 354 -65.98 28.19 -18.73
N GLU A 355 -66.15 26.96 -18.25
CA GLU A 355 -65.02 26.15 -17.76
C GLU A 355 -64.06 25.77 -18.90
N ARG A 356 -64.54 25.47 -20.12
CA ARG A 356 -63.68 25.27 -21.29
C ARG A 356 -62.93 26.54 -21.69
N LYS A 357 -63.47 27.75 -21.46
CA LYS A 357 -62.75 29.01 -21.75
C LYS A 357 -61.65 29.26 -20.71
N LEU A 358 -61.92 29.08 -19.42
CA LEU A 358 -60.90 29.16 -18.37
C LEU A 358 -59.85 28.03 -18.49
N SER A 359 -60.27 26.81 -18.86
CA SER A 359 -59.37 25.69 -19.11
C SER A 359 -58.56 25.91 -20.38
N SER A 360 -59.11 26.56 -21.41
CA SER A 360 -58.38 26.86 -22.66
C SER A 360 -57.30 27.92 -22.44
N GLU A 361 -57.53 28.96 -21.64
CA GLU A 361 -56.46 29.91 -21.27
C GLU A 361 -55.39 29.28 -20.37
N SER A 362 -55.80 28.38 -19.47
CA SER A 362 -54.89 27.61 -18.62
C SER A 362 -54.06 26.62 -19.45
N GLN A 363 -54.68 25.94 -20.41
CA GLN A 363 -54.04 25.03 -21.36
C GLN A 363 -53.14 25.79 -22.33
N ILE A 364 -53.52 26.98 -22.79
CA ILE A 364 -52.67 27.86 -23.60
C ILE A 364 -51.43 28.28 -22.80
N LYS A 365 -51.57 28.68 -21.54
CA LYS A 365 -50.41 28.96 -20.66
C LYS A 365 -49.54 27.73 -20.39
N ILE A 366 -50.14 26.54 -20.26
CA ILE A 366 -49.40 25.29 -20.11
C ILE A 366 -48.66 24.93 -21.40
N ILE A 367 -49.27 25.17 -22.56
CA ILE A 367 -48.68 24.95 -23.88
C ILE A 367 -47.57 25.96 -24.14
N GLU A 368 -47.77 27.23 -23.82
CA GLU A 368 -46.74 28.28 -23.90
C GLU A 368 -45.56 27.98 -22.97
N ASN A 369 -45.81 27.53 -21.73
CA ASN A 369 -44.76 27.10 -20.82
C ASN A 369 -44.05 25.83 -21.30
N ARG A 370 -44.76 24.89 -21.93
CA ARG A 370 -44.17 23.70 -22.55
C ARG A 370 -43.31 24.06 -23.75
N ILE A 371 -43.75 24.99 -24.60
CA ILE A 371 -42.99 25.50 -25.74
C ILE A 371 -41.74 26.25 -25.25
N LEU A 372 -41.88 27.09 -24.22
CA LEU A 372 -40.75 27.81 -23.62
C LEU A 372 -39.74 26.83 -22.97
N ASN A 373 -40.22 25.78 -22.30
CA ASN A 373 -39.36 24.74 -21.72
C ASN A 373 -38.72 23.86 -22.80
N GLN A 374 -39.42 23.54 -23.89
CA GLN A 374 -38.82 22.87 -25.05
C GLN A 374 -37.78 23.74 -25.74
N GLN A 375 -38.01 25.06 -25.86
CA GLN A 375 -37.02 25.99 -26.40
C GLN A 375 -35.80 26.10 -25.50
N LYS A 376 -35.98 26.17 -24.17
CA LYS A 376 -34.88 26.10 -23.20
C LYS A 376 -34.11 24.79 -23.30
N LEU A 377 -34.81 23.65 -23.39
CA LEU A 377 -34.20 22.34 -23.53
C LEU A 377 -33.44 22.22 -24.86
N ASN A 378 -34.02 22.68 -25.96
CA ASN A 378 -33.38 22.71 -27.26
C ASN A 378 -32.16 23.64 -27.26
N ASN A 379 -32.20 24.78 -26.58
CA ASN A 379 -31.03 25.65 -26.43
C ASN A 379 -29.95 25.02 -25.55
N ILE A 380 -30.31 24.29 -24.50
CA ILE A 380 -29.38 23.52 -23.67
C ILE A 380 -28.76 22.37 -24.46
N VAL A 381 -29.55 21.62 -25.24
CA VAL A 381 -29.08 20.54 -26.12
C VAL A 381 -28.21 21.12 -27.24
N LYS A 382 -28.56 22.26 -27.81
CA LYS A 382 -27.75 22.94 -28.83
C LYS A 382 -26.43 23.46 -28.25
N ALA A 383 -26.45 24.04 -27.06
CA ALA A 383 -25.23 24.42 -26.33
C ALA A 383 -24.38 23.21 -25.93
N LYS A 384 -24.99 22.09 -25.50
CA LYS A 384 -24.28 20.84 -25.19
C LYS A 384 -23.70 20.20 -26.45
N THR A 385 -24.43 20.20 -27.57
CA THR A 385 -23.98 19.63 -28.84
C THR A 385 -22.94 20.49 -29.53
N GLU A 386 -23.01 21.82 -29.42
CA GLU A 386 -21.95 22.74 -29.85
C GLU A 386 -20.71 22.61 -28.95
N LYS A 387 -20.88 22.42 -27.63
CA LYS A 387 -19.78 22.07 -26.71
C LYS A 387 -19.16 20.71 -27.02
N LEU A 388 -19.96 19.68 -27.33
CA LEU A 388 -19.50 18.35 -27.79
C LEU A 388 -18.79 18.43 -29.14
N LYS A 389 -19.25 19.26 -30.07
CA LYS A 389 -18.58 19.51 -31.35
C LYS A 389 -17.26 20.27 -31.17
N LYS A 390 -17.19 21.19 -30.20
CA LYS A 390 -15.94 21.85 -29.80
C LYS A 390 -14.95 20.88 -29.12
N TYR A 391 -15.44 20.05 -28.21
CA TYR A 391 -14.66 19.01 -27.54
C TYR A 391 -14.11 17.97 -28.53
N ASN A 392 -14.92 17.54 -29.49
CA ASN A 392 -14.47 16.62 -30.56
C ASN A 392 -13.53 17.29 -31.57
N SER A 393 -13.39 18.62 -31.56
CA SER A 393 -12.42 19.36 -32.36
C SER A 393 -11.14 19.76 -31.60
N GLU A 394 -11.05 19.51 -30.30
CA GLU A 394 -9.88 19.85 -29.47
C GLU A 394 -8.81 18.75 -29.42
N VAL A 395 -9.11 17.54 -29.91
CA VAL A 395 -8.07 16.56 -30.23
C VAL A 395 -7.53 16.88 -31.61
N ASN A 396 -6.52 17.75 -31.67
CA ASN A 396 -5.87 18.13 -32.91
C ASN A 396 -5.11 16.91 -33.47
N PHE A 397 -5.77 16.14 -34.34
CA PHE A 397 -5.23 14.90 -34.92
C PHE A 397 -3.91 15.13 -35.65
N ASP A 398 -3.71 16.35 -36.18
CA ASP A 398 -2.47 16.76 -36.83
C ASP A 398 -1.31 16.88 -35.82
N ASP A 399 -1.53 17.43 -34.62
CA ASP A 399 -0.50 17.51 -33.57
C ASP A 399 -0.10 16.11 -33.06
N LEU A 400 -1.07 15.22 -32.88
CA LEU A 400 -0.83 13.81 -32.51
C LEU A 400 -0.02 13.08 -33.58
N LYS A 401 -0.33 13.33 -34.86
CA LYS A 401 0.39 12.75 -35.98
C LYS A 401 1.82 13.28 -36.06
N ASP A 402 2.04 14.56 -35.79
CA ASP A 402 3.37 15.16 -35.74
C ASP A 402 4.20 14.62 -34.57
N GLN A 403 3.59 14.47 -33.39
CA GLN A 403 4.23 13.80 -32.24
C GLN A 403 4.58 12.35 -32.57
N TYR A 404 3.67 11.59 -33.18
CA TYR A 404 3.92 10.21 -33.61
C TYR A 404 5.08 10.13 -34.61
N ASN A 405 5.10 10.99 -35.63
CA ASN A 405 6.17 11.02 -36.62
C ASN A 405 7.52 11.36 -35.98
N LYS A 406 7.54 12.29 -35.02
CA LYS A 406 8.75 12.64 -34.26
C LYS A 406 9.26 11.44 -33.46
N ILE A 407 8.38 10.77 -32.71
CA ILE A 407 8.72 9.57 -31.92
C ILE A 407 9.23 8.45 -32.83
N MET A 408 8.61 8.20 -33.98
CA MET A 408 9.05 7.17 -34.92
C MET A 408 10.44 7.45 -35.50
N ASN A 409 10.73 8.72 -35.81
CA ASN A 409 12.07 9.13 -36.25
C ASN A 409 13.11 8.93 -35.13
N ASP A 410 12.79 9.34 -33.90
CA ASP A 410 13.67 9.18 -32.75
C ASP A 410 13.94 7.69 -32.46
N ILE A 411 12.91 6.83 -32.54
CA ILE A 411 13.04 5.37 -32.43
C ILE A 411 14.01 4.83 -33.48
N MET A 412 13.86 5.24 -34.75
CA MET A 412 14.71 4.75 -35.83
C MET A 412 16.18 5.15 -35.63
N ILE A 413 16.44 6.37 -35.17
CA ILE A 413 17.78 6.88 -34.88
C ILE A 413 18.41 6.11 -33.70
N ILE A 414 17.64 5.93 -32.62
CA ILE A 414 18.11 5.23 -31.41
C ILE A 414 18.35 3.75 -31.71
N GLN A 415 17.46 3.07 -32.43
CA GLN A 415 17.62 1.68 -32.82
C GLN A 415 18.91 1.45 -33.62
N LYS A 416 19.20 2.33 -34.58
CA LYS A 416 20.45 2.26 -35.34
C LYS A 416 21.66 2.37 -34.43
N ARG A 417 21.68 3.37 -33.54
CA ARG A 417 22.78 3.58 -32.58
C ARG A 417 22.96 2.38 -31.63
N VAL A 418 21.85 1.79 -31.15
CA VAL A 418 21.89 0.62 -30.28
C VAL A 418 22.45 -0.59 -31.02
N ASN A 419 22.08 -0.81 -32.28
CA ASN A 419 22.63 -1.90 -33.09
C ASN A 419 24.12 -1.72 -33.35
N ASP A 420 24.55 -0.49 -33.68
CA ASP A 420 25.98 -0.17 -33.87
C ASP A 420 26.78 -0.44 -32.58
N GLU A 421 26.26 -0.08 -31.40
CA GLU A 421 26.91 -0.36 -30.11
C GLU A 421 26.86 -1.86 -29.71
N LYS A 422 25.78 -2.57 -30.05
CA LYS A 422 25.69 -4.04 -29.85
C LYS A 422 26.74 -4.78 -30.66
N ASP A 423 26.93 -4.38 -31.91
CA ASP A 423 27.93 -4.99 -32.79
C ASP A 423 29.35 -4.73 -32.27
N LYS A 424 29.62 -3.50 -31.77
CA LYS A 424 30.87 -3.20 -31.06
C LYS A 424 31.04 -4.06 -29.81
N LEU A 425 30.03 -4.17 -28.96
CA LEU A 425 30.08 -4.96 -27.73
C LEU A 425 30.32 -6.44 -28.01
N ASN A 426 29.63 -7.01 -29.00
CA ASN A 426 29.82 -8.39 -29.46
C ASN A 426 31.22 -8.64 -30.04
N SER A 427 31.86 -7.62 -30.63
CA SER A 427 33.25 -7.71 -31.09
C SER A 427 34.28 -7.71 -29.95
N ILE A 428 33.94 -7.14 -28.78
CA ILE A 428 34.82 -6.98 -27.60
C ILE A 428 34.68 -8.13 -26.58
N LEU A 429 33.48 -8.70 -26.47
CA LEU A 429 33.11 -9.80 -25.56
C LEU A 429 34.06 -11.03 -25.59
N PRO A 430 34.62 -11.47 -26.74
CA PRO A 430 35.55 -12.60 -26.77
C PRO A 430 36.90 -12.34 -26.09
N GLN A 431 37.28 -11.08 -25.83
CA GLN A 431 38.61 -10.68 -25.36
C GLN A 431 38.67 -10.23 -23.89
N SER A 432 37.54 -10.06 -23.21
CA SER A 432 37.51 -9.57 -21.82
C SER A 432 36.45 -10.31 -20.97
N LEU A 433 36.85 -11.44 -20.39
CA LEU A 433 36.04 -12.25 -19.47
C LEU A 433 35.76 -11.58 -18.11
N HIS A 434 36.30 -10.38 -17.89
CA HIS A 434 36.11 -9.57 -16.69
C HIS A 434 35.72 -8.15 -17.07
N LEU A 435 34.46 -7.92 -17.47
CA LEU A 435 33.87 -6.61 -17.25
C LEU A 435 33.53 -6.52 -15.75
N ASP A 436 34.52 -6.16 -14.93
CA ASP A 436 34.37 -5.86 -13.51
C ASP A 436 33.62 -4.52 -13.25
N ASN A 437 32.78 -4.07 -14.18
CA ASN A 437 31.97 -2.88 -13.98
C ASN A 437 30.57 -3.28 -13.53
N GLN A 438 30.45 -3.44 -12.22
CA GLN A 438 29.22 -3.51 -11.43
C GLN A 438 28.39 -2.20 -11.57
N LEU A 439 27.95 -1.86 -12.78
CA LEU A 439 26.92 -0.85 -12.94
C LEU A 439 25.58 -1.56 -12.77
N GLU A 440 24.83 -1.19 -11.73
CA GLU A 440 23.43 -1.55 -11.60
C GLU A 440 22.68 -0.96 -12.82
N LEU A 441 22.40 -1.82 -13.81
CA LEU A 441 21.77 -1.39 -15.08
C LEU A 441 20.30 -0.99 -14.91
N PHE A 442 19.69 -1.41 -13.81
CA PHE A 442 18.29 -1.17 -13.48
C PHE A 442 18.14 -1.23 -11.95
N HIS A 443 17.06 -0.64 -11.44
CA HIS A 443 16.79 -0.58 -10.01
C HIS A 443 15.59 -1.45 -9.67
N ILE A 444 15.69 -2.20 -8.58
CA ILE A 444 14.57 -2.95 -8.01
C ILE A 444 14.19 -2.34 -6.67
N LYS A 445 12.91 -1.97 -6.54
CA LYS A 445 12.27 -1.75 -5.26
C LYS A 445 11.48 -3.00 -4.91
N GLN A 446 11.71 -3.52 -3.71
CA GLN A 446 11.00 -4.69 -3.21
C GLN A 446 10.28 -4.36 -1.91
N LYS A 447 9.15 -5.02 -1.71
CA LYS A 447 8.36 -4.95 -0.49
C LYS A 447 7.86 -6.35 -0.14
N PHE A 448 8.06 -6.74 1.11
CA PHE A 448 7.66 -8.06 1.61
C PHE A 448 6.99 -7.89 2.96
N GLU A 449 5.67 -7.79 2.95
CA GLU A 449 4.87 -7.47 4.13
C GLU A 449 3.80 -8.50 4.38
N LEU A 450 3.44 -8.63 5.64
CA LEU A 450 2.43 -9.56 6.11
C LEU A 450 1.06 -8.87 6.06
N ASP A 451 0.17 -9.39 5.24
CA ASP A 451 -1.21 -8.92 5.15
C ASP A 451 -2.11 -9.70 6.12
N THR A 452 -2.74 -8.97 7.03
CA THR A 452 -3.66 -9.49 8.04
C THR A 452 -4.98 -9.99 7.44
N THR A 453 -5.43 -9.38 6.34
CA THR A 453 -6.71 -9.69 5.70
C THR A 453 -6.64 -10.98 4.90
N LYS A 454 -5.67 -11.09 3.97
CA LYS A 454 -5.44 -12.29 3.15
C LYS A 454 -4.65 -13.38 3.87
N LYS A 455 -4.16 -13.12 5.09
CA LYS A 455 -3.36 -14.03 5.93
C LYS A 455 -2.15 -14.61 5.18
N CYS A 456 -1.49 -13.78 4.38
CA CYS A 456 -0.33 -14.16 3.57
C CYS A 456 0.68 -13.02 3.51
N TYR A 457 1.89 -13.30 3.04
CA TYR A 457 2.84 -12.25 2.72
C TYR A 457 2.61 -11.75 1.30
N ILE A 458 2.53 -10.44 1.12
CA ILE A 458 2.50 -9.81 -0.19
C ILE A 458 3.93 -9.42 -0.56
N LEU A 459 4.42 -10.00 -1.64
CA LEU A 459 5.68 -9.67 -2.28
C LEU A 459 5.40 -8.78 -3.49
N ILE A 460 5.85 -7.52 -3.41
CA ILE A 460 5.78 -6.56 -4.50
C ILE A 460 7.20 -6.29 -5.00
N ILE A 461 7.41 -6.46 -6.30
CA ILE A 461 8.67 -6.17 -6.98
C ILE A 461 8.37 -5.13 -8.05
N ASP A 462 8.93 -3.94 -7.87
CA ASP A 462 8.88 -2.82 -8.81
C ASP A 462 10.24 -2.64 -9.48
N THR A 463 10.23 -2.47 -10.79
CA THR A 463 11.43 -2.20 -11.59
C THR A 463 11.25 -0.98 -12.48
N ASP A 464 12.35 -0.31 -12.81
CA ASP A 464 12.36 0.83 -13.73
C ASP A 464 12.44 0.41 -15.21
N VAL A 465 12.73 -0.87 -15.45
CA VAL A 465 12.69 -1.54 -16.75
C VAL A 465 11.72 -2.72 -16.70
N THR A 466 11.10 -3.07 -17.82
CA THR A 466 10.09 -4.12 -17.88
C THR A 466 10.65 -5.50 -17.51
N ILE A 467 9.88 -6.26 -16.74
CA ILE A 467 10.27 -7.58 -16.23
C ILE A 467 9.96 -8.63 -17.29
N GLN A 468 10.93 -9.49 -17.59
CA GLN A 468 10.71 -10.66 -18.44
C GLN A 468 10.26 -11.85 -17.60
N SER A 469 11.05 -12.20 -16.58
CA SER A 469 10.75 -13.34 -15.70
C SER A 469 11.38 -13.17 -14.33
N ILE A 470 10.76 -13.83 -13.34
CA ILE A 470 11.23 -13.89 -11.97
C ILE A 470 11.43 -15.35 -11.59
N PHE A 471 12.61 -15.69 -11.09
CA PHE A 471 12.93 -17.03 -10.60
C PHE A 471 13.01 -17.06 -9.08
N PHE A 472 12.50 -18.12 -8.48
CA PHE A 472 12.51 -18.34 -7.04
C PHE A 472 13.35 -19.58 -6.72
N LYS A 473 14.13 -19.52 -5.65
CA LYS A 473 14.84 -20.67 -5.07
C LYS A 473 14.78 -20.60 -3.54
N CYS A 474 14.31 -21.67 -2.89
CA CYS A 474 14.38 -21.84 -1.44
C CYS A 474 14.62 -23.30 -1.05
N ASN A 475 15.03 -23.53 0.19
CA ASN A 475 15.37 -24.84 0.76
C ASN A 475 14.33 -25.35 1.78
N PHE A 476 13.13 -24.77 1.78
CA PHE A 476 12.02 -25.13 2.66
C PHE A 476 10.70 -25.03 1.88
N PRO A 477 9.66 -25.78 2.30
CA PRO A 477 8.35 -25.75 1.65
C PRO A 477 7.71 -24.37 1.76
N ILE A 478 7.31 -23.84 0.61
CA ILE A 478 6.59 -22.59 0.48
C ILE A 478 5.57 -22.68 -0.65
N ILE A 479 4.45 -21.99 -0.51
CA ILE A 479 3.43 -21.87 -1.55
C ILE A 479 3.40 -20.42 -2.03
N ILE A 480 3.47 -20.22 -3.34
CA ILE A 480 3.41 -18.89 -3.97
C ILE A 480 2.23 -18.88 -4.93
N LYS A 481 1.37 -17.88 -4.83
CA LYS A 481 0.24 -17.65 -5.75
C LYS A 481 0.37 -16.26 -6.39
N LYS A 482 -0.25 -16.09 -7.55
CA LYS A 482 -0.43 -14.76 -8.16
C LYS A 482 -1.53 -14.01 -7.38
N GLU A 483 -1.35 -12.71 -7.19
CA GLU A 483 -2.43 -11.86 -6.67
C GLU A 483 -3.39 -11.47 -7.80
N ASN A 484 -4.69 -11.69 -7.59
CA ASN A 484 -5.75 -11.19 -8.46
C ASN A 484 -6.45 -10.04 -7.72
N HIS A 485 -6.38 -8.80 -8.23
CA HIS A 485 -7.16 -7.69 -7.70
C HIS A 485 -8.50 -7.64 -8.44
N SER A 486 -9.62 -7.84 -7.73
CA SER A 486 -10.99 -7.91 -8.28
C SER A 486 -11.49 -6.59 -8.90
N GLY A 487 -10.72 -5.49 -8.81
CA GLY A 487 -11.11 -4.15 -9.27
C GLY A 487 -10.24 -3.54 -10.38
N VAL A 488 -9.17 -4.20 -10.83
CA VAL A 488 -8.28 -3.69 -11.88
C VAL A 488 -8.24 -4.69 -13.04
N ILE A 489 -8.78 -4.29 -14.19
CA ILE A 489 -8.58 -5.00 -15.45
C ILE A 489 -7.14 -4.70 -15.90
N ASP A 490 -6.17 -5.29 -15.21
CA ASP A 490 -4.79 -5.26 -15.66
C ASP A 490 -4.65 -6.24 -16.83
N ASN A 491 -3.72 -5.96 -17.76
CA ASN A 491 -3.26 -6.93 -18.78
C ASN A 491 -2.59 -8.18 -18.17
N ASP A 492 -2.67 -8.33 -16.85
CA ASP A 492 -2.08 -9.37 -16.02
C ASP A 492 -2.79 -10.72 -16.13
N GLU A 493 -3.97 -10.81 -16.76
CA GLU A 493 -4.66 -12.08 -17.05
C GLU A 493 -3.79 -13.08 -17.85
N ILE A 494 -2.66 -12.64 -18.42
CA ILE A 494 -1.78 -13.44 -19.29
C ILE A 494 -0.54 -14.00 -18.56
N GLY A 495 -0.23 -13.55 -17.34
CA GLY A 495 0.95 -13.99 -16.60
C GLY A 495 0.85 -15.46 -16.15
N THR A 496 1.84 -16.29 -16.48
CA THR A 496 1.85 -17.71 -16.08
C THR A 496 2.89 -17.99 -14.99
N LEU A 497 2.41 -18.52 -13.85
CA LEU A 497 3.27 -19.01 -12.77
C LEU A 497 3.46 -20.52 -12.93
N LYS A 498 4.71 -20.97 -13.08
CA LYS A 498 5.07 -22.40 -13.09
C LYS A 498 6.00 -22.69 -11.92
N ILE A 499 5.53 -23.49 -10.97
CA ILE A 499 6.32 -23.91 -9.81
C ILE A 499 6.82 -25.34 -10.06
N ASN A 500 8.13 -25.54 -10.00
CA ASN A 500 8.78 -26.85 -10.16
C ASN A 500 9.45 -27.24 -8.83
N ILE A 501 8.93 -28.30 -8.20
CA ILE A 501 9.55 -28.89 -7.01
C ILE A 501 10.62 -29.88 -7.48
N ASN A 502 11.90 -29.52 -7.33
CA ASN A 502 13.00 -30.41 -7.65
C ASN A 502 13.59 -30.98 -6.35
N SER A 503 13.30 -32.25 -6.07
CA SER A 503 14.02 -32.99 -5.01
C SER A 503 15.27 -33.64 -5.61
N ASN A 504 16.39 -32.91 -5.64
CA ASN A 504 17.69 -33.54 -5.91
C ASN A 504 18.20 -34.21 -4.63
N GLU A 505 18.60 -35.48 -4.68
CA GLU A 505 19.10 -36.24 -3.52
C GLU A 505 20.30 -35.60 -2.79
N LYS A 506 21.01 -34.65 -3.45
CA LYS A 506 22.15 -33.92 -2.88
C LYS A 506 21.75 -32.62 -2.15
N GLU A 507 20.63 -32.00 -2.50
CA GLU A 507 20.10 -30.80 -1.86
C GLU A 507 18.74 -31.15 -1.27
N LYS A 508 18.65 -31.36 0.06
CA LYS A 508 17.37 -31.54 0.76
C LYS A 508 16.35 -30.51 0.24
N TYR A 509 15.36 -30.97 -0.52
CA TYR A 509 14.26 -30.22 -1.15
C TYR A 509 14.60 -28.78 -1.57
N SER A 510 15.00 -28.57 -2.84
CA SER A 510 15.04 -27.23 -3.43
C SER A 510 13.71 -26.92 -4.12
N TYR A 511 12.97 -25.98 -3.52
CA TYR A 511 11.76 -25.42 -4.11
C TYR A 511 12.19 -24.35 -5.11
N SER A 512 11.79 -24.52 -6.37
CA SER A 512 12.07 -23.57 -7.43
C SER A 512 10.81 -23.18 -8.17
N GLY A 513 10.74 -21.94 -8.65
CA GLY A 513 9.61 -21.48 -9.43
C GLY A 513 10.03 -20.45 -10.45
N THR A 514 9.29 -20.37 -11.55
CA THR A 514 9.43 -19.32 -12.55
C THR A 514 8.09 -18.63 -12.73
N TYR A 515 8.08 -17.33 -12.54
CA TYR A 515 6.97 -16.45 -12.90
C TYR A 515 7.33 -15.70 -14.18
N ILE A 516 6.55 -15.89 -15.24
CA ILE A 516 6.71 -15.15 -16.49
C ILE A 516 5.75 -13.99 -16.45
N CYS A 517 6.30 -12.78 -16.50
CA CYS A 517 5.51 -11.58 -16.39
C CYS A 517 4.85 -11.23 -17.74
N PRO A 518 3.67 -10.59 -17.75
CA PRO A 518 3.05 -10.07 -18.96
C PRO A 518 3.94 -9.05 -19.69
N PRO A 519 3.76 -8.86 -21.01
CA PRO A 519 4.54 -7.87 -21.75
C PRO A 519 4.34 -6.47 -21.17
N ASN A 520 5.44 -5.71 -21.08
CA ASN A 520 5.49 -4.34 -20.54
C ASN A 520 5.16 -4.17 -19.05
N SER A 521 5.12 -5.25 -18.27
CA SER A 521 4.97 -5.17 -16.81
C SER A 521 6.23 -4.58 -16.16
N LEU A 522 6.06 -3.54 -15.35
CA LEU A 522 7.10 -2.96 -14.49
C LEU A 522 6.99 -3.42 -13.04
N LYS A 523 5.92 -4.14 -12.73
CA LYS A 523 5.52 -4.51 -11.39
C LYS A 523 5.05 -5.94 -11.37
N ALA A 524 5.46 -6.70 -10.36
CA ALA A 524 4.98 -8.04 -10.10
C ALA A 524 4.50 -8.15 -8.65
N ARG A 525 3.30 -8.70 -8.48
CA ARG A 525 2.66 -8.92 -7.18
C ARG A 525 2.39 -10.40 -6.96
N LEU A 526 2.94 -10.93 -5.87
CA LEU A 526 2.88 -12.35 -5.55
C LEU A 526 2.49 -12.54 -4.09
N GLN A 527 1.58 -13.47 -3.85
CA GLN A 527 1.22 -13.90 -2.51
C GLN A 527 2.08 -15.08 -2.10
N VAL A 528 2.70 -14.97 -0.94
CA VAL A 528 3.62 -15.95 -0.39
C VAL A 528 3.03 -16.50 0.91
N TYR A 529 2.85 -17.81 0.95
CA TYR A 529 2.24 -18.52 2.07
C TYR A 529 3.31 -19.38 2.78
N PRO A 530 3.94 -18.84 3.83
CA PRO A 530 4.86 -19.63 4.65
C PRO A 530 4.08 -20.61 5.54
N ILE A 531 4.81 -21.64 6.00
CA ILE A 531 4.36 -22.64 6.97
C ILE A 531 5.09 -22.37 8.29
N GLU A 532 4.37 -22.31 9.39
CA GLU A 532 4.95 -22.03 10.71
C GLU A 532 6.01 -23.07 11.10
N GLY A 533 7.14 -22.61 11.64
CA GLY A 533 8.28 -23.47 12.01
C GLY A 533 9.19 -23.88 10.83
N LYS A 534 8.81 -23.61 9.58
CA LYS A 534 9.70 -23.72 8.41
C LYS A 534 10.28 -22.36 8.09
N TYR A 535 11.60 -22.26 8.07
CA TYR A 535 12.31 -20.99 7.92
C TYR A 535 13.54 -21.15 7.03
N GLY A 536 14.01 -20.04 6.47
CA GLY A 536 15.19 -20.00 5.62
C GLY A 536 15.20 -18.76 4.72
N THR A 537 16.09 -18.78 3.74
CA THR A 537 16.24 -17.70 2.75
C THR A 537 15.52 -18.05 1.45
N LEU A 538 14.64 -17.17 1.01
CA LEU A 538 14.03 -17.19 -0.33
C LEU A 538 14.87 -16.29 -1.25
N SER A 539 15.59 -16.90 -2.18
CA SER A 539 16.34 -16.19 -3.21
C SER A 539 15.46 -15.95 -4.43
N ILE A 540 15.37 -14.69 -4.85
CA ILE A 540 14.56 -14.23 -5.98
C ILE A 540 15.52 -13.64 -7.02
N PHE A 541 15.42 -14.07 -8.27
CA PHE A 541 16.21 -13.56 -9.37
C PHE A 541 15.29 -12.85 -10.34
N VAL A 542 15.45 -11.54 -10.47
CA VAL A 542 14.64 -10.71 -11.38
C VAL A 542 15.41 -10.52 -12.67
N VAL A 543 14.80 -10.92 -13.79
CA VAL A 543 15.37 -10.79 -15.14
C VAL A 543 14.58 -9.73 -15.90
N PRO A 544 15.15 -8.55 -16.15
CA PRO A 544 14.51 -7.53 -16.96
C PRO A 544 14.68 -7.82 -18.45
N ASN A 545 13.87 -7.15 -19.26
CA ASN A 545 13.94 -7.20 -20.72
C ASN A 545 15.01 -6.23 -21.25
N THR A 546 16.26 -6.40 -20.82
CA THR A 546 17.41 -5.57 -21.25
C THR A 546 18.36 -6.34 -22.16
N THR A 547 19.17 -5.61 -22.93
CA THR A 547 20.31 -6.16 -23.66
C THR A 547 21.59 -5.44 -23.22
N PRO A 548 22.58 -6.12 -22.61
CA PRO A 548 22.67 -7.56 -22.38
C PRO A 548 21.64 -8.08 -21.36
N GLN A 549 21.36 -9.38 -21.41
CA GLN A 549 20.55 -10.02 -20.39
C GLN A 549 21.36 -10.05 -19.09
N THR A 550 20.79 -9.43 -18.06
CA THR A 550 21.34 -9.43 -16.71
C THR A 550 20.28 -9.92 -15.75
N TYR A 551 20.66 -10.22 -14.52
CA TYR A 551 19.73 -10.49 -13.45
C TYR A 551 20.23 -9.82 -12.18
N GLN A 552 19.32 -9.45 -11.29
CA GLN A 552 19.66 -9.04 -9.93
C GLN A 552 19.05 -10.06 -8.96
N GLN A 553 19.86 -10.48 -7.99
CA GLN A 553 19.44 -11.40 -6.94
C GLN A 553 18.99 -10.62 -5.71
N ILE A 554 17.80 -10.94 -5.25
CA ILE A 554 17.19 -10.49 -4.01
C ILE A 554 17.15 -11.67 -3.04
N SER A 555 17.43 -11.43 -1.76
CA SER A 555 17.35 -12.47 -0.72
C SER A 555 16.41 -12.03 0.39
N LEU A 556 15.29 -12.74 0.55
CA LEU A 556 14.31 -12.53 1.60
C LEU A 556 14.47 -13.60 2.69
N ILE A 557 14.32 -13.20 3.95
CA ILE A 557 14.41 -14.12 5.09
C ILE A 557 13.01 -14.40 5.59
N ILE A 558 12.59 -15.67 5.48
CA ILE A 558 11.34 -16.13 6.09
C ILE A 558 11.63 -16.58 7.51
N LYS A 559 11.03 -15.87 8.47
CA LYS A 559 11.21 -16.09 9.90
C LYS A 559 10.43 -17.34 10.34
N PRO A 560 10.89 -18.04 11.40
CA PRO A 560 10.21 -19.21 11.95
C PRO A 560 8.78 -18.97 12.38
N LEU A 561 8.53 -17.86 13.08
CA LEU A 561 7.20 -17.40 13.49
C LEU A 561 6.74 -16.28 12.55
N SER A 562 6.84 -16.51 11.24
CA SER A 562 6.49 -15.52 10.21
C SER A 562 5.02 -15.10 10.22
N LEU A 563 4.13 -15.91 10.77
CA LEU A 563 2.68 -15.60 10.80
C LEU A 563 2.23 -14.80 12.03
N HIS A 564 3.20 -14.28 12.80
CA HIS A 564 2.95 -13.45 13.96
C HIS A 564 3.17 -11.98 13.60
N GLU A 565 2.21 -11.12 13.93
CA GLU A 565 2.35 -9.67 13.85
C GLU A 565 2.76 -9.12 15.22
N ARG A 566 3.58 -8.08 15.24
CA ARG A 566 3.84 -7.34 16.49
C ARG A 566 2.63 -6.48 16.83
N VAL A 567 2.13 -6.68 18.04
CA VAL A 567 0.95 -6.00 18.58
C VAL A 567 1.31 -5.28 19.88
N ARG A 568 0.37 -4.50 20.41
CA ARG A 568 0.50 -3.89 21.74
C ARG A 568 -0.04 -4.80 22.83
N GLU A 569 0.26 -4.42 24.07
CA GLU A 569 -0.29 -5.06 25.26
C GLU A 569 -1.83 -5.06 25.25
N ASN A 570 -2.45 -3.93 24.90
CA ASN A 570 -3.90 -3.77 24.91
C ASN A 570 -4.62 -4.57 23.81
N GLU A 571 -3.91 -5.03 22.79
CA GLU A 571 -4.44 -5.79 21.66
C GLU A 571 -4.42 -7.31 21.91
N ILE A 572 -3.88 -7.72 23.06
CA ILE A 572 -3.78 -9.10 23.49
C ILE A 572 -4.81 -9.41 24.58
N ASP A 573 -5.52 -10.52 24.43
CA ASP A 573 -6.37 -11.09 25.49
C ASP A 573 -5.56 -11.38 26.76
N ASP A 574 -6.11 -10.99 27.93
CA ASP A 574 -5.51 -11.14 29.28
C ASP A 574 -4.25 -12.01 29.34
N ILE A 575 -3.06 -11.39 29.37
CA ILE A 575 -1.75 -12.07 29.44
C ILE A 575 -1.71 -13.08 30.60
N ASN A 576 -2.49 -12.83 31.66
CA ASN A 576 -2.65 -13.75 32.80
C ASN A 576 -3.21 -15.14 32.42
N LYS A 577 -3.86 -15.26 31.25
CA LYS A 577 -4.31 -16.54 30.68
C LYS A 577 -3.18 -17.31 29.98
N TYR A 578 -2.03 -16.70 29.75
CA TYR A 578 -0.87 -17.36 29.12
C TYR A 578 -0.13 -18.18 30.16
N THR A 579 -0.59 -19.41 30.37
CA THR A 579 -0.02 -20.32 31.37
C THR A 579 1.14 -21.16 30.84
N ASN A 580 1.28 -21.35 29.51
CA ASN A 580 2.47 -22.02 28.97
C ASN A 580 3.67 -21.09 29.07
N ARG A 581 4.81 -21.63 29.52
CA ARG A 581 6.03 -20.85 29.76
C ARG A 581 7.26 -21.53 29.17
N PHE A 582 8.20 -20.72 28.73
CA PHE A 582 9.53 -21.18 28.36
C PHE A 582 10.59 -20.19 28.91
N PRO A 583 11.03 -20.38 30.17
CA PRO A 583 12.04 -19.55 30.80
C PRO A 583 13.46 -20.01 30.44
N ILE A 584 14.29 -19.06 30.02
CA ILE A 584 15.70 -19.26 29.69
C ILE A 584 16.55 -18.38 30.59
N LYS A 585 17.43 -19.01 31.38
CA LYS A 585 18.42 -18.30 32.20
C LYS A 585 19.80 -18.85 31.89
N GLY A 586 20.78 -17.97 31.68
CA GLY A 586 22.16 -18.39 31.43
C GLY A 586 23.05 -17.24 30.95
N ASP A 587 24.27 -17.59 30.53
CA ASP A 587 25.30 -16.63 30.12
C ASP A 587 25.06 -16.09 28.70
N LEU A 588 24.02 -15.27 28.57
CA LEU A 588 23.66 -14.59 27.33
C LEU A 588 23.80 -13.07 27.47
N SER A 589 24.52 -12.47 26.52
CA SER A 589 24.55 -11.01 26.40
C SER A 589 23.23 -10.50 25.83
N LEU A 590 22.86 -9.27 26.18
CA LEU A 590 21.62 -8.65 25.73
C LEU A 590 21.54 -8.56 24.19
N SER A 591 22.66 -8.30 23.51
CA SER A 591 22.74 -8.27 22.05
C SER A 591 22.51 -9.63 21.40
N GLU A 592 23.00 -10.71 22.00
CA GLU A 592 22.73 -12.08 21.52
C GLU A 592 21.26 -12.46 21.68
N ILE A 593 20.65 -12.09 22.81
CA ILE A 593 19.23 -12.31 23.10
C ILE A 593 18.37 -11.57 22.08
N HIS A 594 18.63 -10.29 21.87
CA HIS A 594 17.87 -9.49 20.91
C HIS A 594 18.03 -10.03 19.49
N LYS A 595 19.25 -10.31 19.04
CA LYS A 595 19.50 -10.94 17.74
C LYS A 595 18.79 -12.28 17.60
N PHE A 596 18.60 -13.02 18.69
CA PHE A 596 17.79 -14.23 18.68
C PHE A 596 16.31 -13.92 18.41
N ILE A 597 15.74 -12.94 19.13
CA ILE A 597 14.34 -12.51 18.97
C ILE A 597 14.10 -11.98 17.55
N CYS A 598 14.98 -11.12 17.01
CA CYS A 598 14.90 -10.60 15.64
C CYS A 598 14.98 -11.71 14.56
N ASN A 599 15.60 -12.84 14.88
CA ASN A 599 15.65 -14.00 13.98
C ASN A 599 14.39 -14.88 14.06
N CYS A 600 13.63 -14.81 15.14
CA CYS A 600 12.43 -15.62 15.36
C CYS A 600 11.15 -14.92 14.89
N PHE A 601 11.02 -13.63 15.17
CA PHE A 601 9.82 -12.84 14.90
C PHE A 601 10.05 -11.80 13.78
N PRO A 602 9.01 -11.45 13.02
CA PRO A 602 9.02 -10.28 12.15
C PRO A 602 8.82 -8.97 12.95
N GLN A 603 9.09 -7.82 12.32
CA GLN A 603 8.81 -6.47 12.87
C GLN A 603 9.49 -6.16 14.22
N VAL A 604 10.64 -6.79 14.48
CA VAL A 604 11.53 -6.43 15.60
C VAL A 604 12.67 -5.58 15.04
N PRO A 605 12.97 -4.41 15.63
CA PRO A 605 14.12 -3.59 15.23
C PRO A 605 15.43 -4.38 15.28
N ASP A 606 16.40 -4.03 14.44
CA ASP A 606 17.73 -4.66 14.49
C ASP A 606 18.65 -4.01 15.53
N LYS A 607 18.42 -2.73 15.83
CA LYS A 607 19.21 -1.93 16.78
C LYS A 607 18.53 -1.94 18.15
N ILE A 608 19.33 -2.11 19.19
CA ILE A 608 18.90 -2.06 20.59
C ILE A 608 19.22 -0.69 21.16
N GLN A 609 18.39 -0.19 22.05
CA GLN A 609 18.71 0.96 22.88
C GLN A 609 19.23 0.52 24.25
N GLU A 610 20.35 1.06 24.70
CA GLU A 610 21.01 0.59 25.93
C GLU A 610 20.34 1.07 27.23
N ASP A 611 19.32 1.95 27.14
CA ASP A 611 18.77 2.67 28.30
C ASP A 611 17.66 1.92 29.07
N THR A 612 17.12 0.81 28.54
CA THR A 612 16.01 0.07 29.19
C THR A 612 16.49 -1.19 29.91
N SER A 613 16.08 -1.33 31.18
CA SER A 613 16.44 -2.48 32.03
C SER A 613 15.75 -3.79 31.65
N GLU A 614 14.60 -3.70 30.99
CA GLU A 614 13.79 -4.84 30.54
C GLU A 614 13.11 -4.48 29.23
N PHE A 615 13.02 -5.45 28.32
CA PHE A 615 12.35 -5.31 27.05
C PHE A 615 11.19 -6.29 26.97
N ILE A 616 10.05 -5.80 26.49
CA ILE A 616 8.83 -6.59 26.35
C ILE A 616 8.32 -6.42 24.93
N TYR A 617 8.09 -7.55 24.24
CA TYR A 617 7.43 -7.59 22.95
C TYR A 617 6.22 -8.51 22.98
N TYR A 618 5.17 -8.08 22.30
CA TYR A 618 3.89 -8.75 22.19
C TYR A 618 3.64 -9.10 20.73
N PHE A 619 3.28 -10.36 20.47
CA PHE A 619 3.01 -10.87 19.14
C PHE A 619 1.68 -11.59 19.09
N LYS A 620 0.91 -11.42 18.01
CA LYS A 620 -0.38 -12.08 17.77
C LYS A 620 -0.32 -12.87 16.46
N SER A 621 -0.80 -14.10 16.48
CA SER A 621 -0.92 -14.92 15.27
C SER A 621 -2.09 -14.43 14.41
N ILE A 622 -1.89 -14.37 13.10
CA ILE A 622 -2.92 -13.94 12.14
C ILE A 622 -3.89 -15.08 11.79
N ILE A 623 -3.46 -16.34 11.97
CA ILE A 623 -4.29 -17.50 11.64
C ILE A 623 -5.29 -17.78 12.77
N ILE A 624 -4.80 -17.73 14.01
CA ILE A 624 -5.52 -18.12 15.23
C ILE A 624 -5.39 -16.97 16.21
N ASP A 625 -6.44 -16.69 16.98
CA ASP A 625 -6.43 -15.69 18.06
C ASP A 625 -5.58 -16.17 19.25
N SER A 626 -4.27 -16.20 19.02
CA SER A 626 -3.22 -16.65 19.92
C SER A 626 -2.10 -15.64 19.95
N GLY A 627 -1.39 -15.54 21.07
CA GLY A 627 -0.33 -14.56 21.23
C GLY A 627 0.85 -15.09 22.02
N VAL A 628 1.99 -14.44 21.77
CA VAL A 628 3.27 -14.72 22.40
C VAL A 628 3.80 -13.44 23.03
N CYS A 629 4.03 -13.47 24.33
CA CYS A 629 4.73 -12.42 25.06
C CYS A 629 6.18 -12.85 25.27
N CYS A 630 7.12 -11.98 24.87
CA CYS A 630 8.54 -12.15 25.08
C CYS A 630 9.02 -11.07 26.05
N ARG A 631 9.52 -11.48 27.21
CA ARG A 631 10.17 -10.60 28.19
C ARG A 631 11.63 -10.96 28.27
N TYR A 632 12.53 -9.99 28.17
CA TYR A 632 13.94 -10.28 28.30
C TYR A 632 14.73 -9.14 28.95
N LYS A 633 15.79 -9.55 29.65
CA LYS A 633 16.77 -8.70 30.31
C LYS A 633 18.14 -9.37 30.21
N LEU A 634 19.19 -8.74 30.75
CA LEU A 634 20.53 -9.32 30.73
C LEU A 634 20.54 -10.72 31.37
N GLY A 635 20.90 -11.75 30.61
CA GLY A 635 21.00 -13.14 31.07
C GLY A 635 19.69 -13.91 31.29
N GLU A 636 18.52 -13.28 31.12
CA GLU A 636 17.22 -13.94 31.31
C GLU A 636 16.23 -13.61 30.18
N ILE A 637 15.53 -14.62 29.68
CA ILE A 637 14.44 -14.52 28.70
C ILE A 637 13.26 -15.34 29.22
N GLU A 638 12.05 -14.82 29.09
CA GLU A 638 10.82 -15.57 29.36
C GLU A 638 9.86 -15.41 28.20
N PHE A 639 9.45 -16.55 27.62
CA PHE A 639 8.37 -16.60 26.65
C PHE A 639 7.10 -17.13 27.32
N LEU A 640 5.99 -16.41 27.14
CA LEU A 640 4.66 -16.80 27.58
C LEU A 640 3.73 -16.89 26.36
N SER A 641 2.90 -17.93 26.28
CA SER A 641 1.98 -18.09 25.15
C SER A 641 0.74 -18.90 25.54
N ASN A 642 -0.39 -18.63 24.90
CA ASN A 642 -1.54 -19.54 24.92
C ASN A 642 -1.42 -20.68 23.89
N ASN A 643 -0.50 -20.57 22.93
CA ASN A 643 -0.18 -21.60 21.94
C ASN A 643 1.17 -22.27 22.24
N ILE A 644 1.12 -23.55 22.60
CA ILE A 644 2.30 -24.37 22.89
C ILE A 644 3.14 -24.68 21.63
N THR A 645 2.54 -24.71 20.44
CA THR A 645 3.28 -25.04 19.21
C THR A 645 4.28 -23.94 18.87
N SER A 646 3.90 -22.67 19.02
CA SER A 646 4.79 -21.53 18.81
C SER A 646 5.97 -21.54 19.80
N LEU A 647 5.74 -21.89 21.06
CA LEU A 647 6.84 -22.08 22.03
C LEU A 647 7.73 -23.27 21.67
N SER A 648 7.16 -24.38 21.19
CA SER A 648 7.94 -25.53 20.72
C SER A 648 8.83 -25.18 19.53
N VAL A 649 8.36 -24.33 18.61
CA VAL A 649 9.18 -23.85 17.49
C VAL A 649 10.38 -23.04 18.01
N ILE A 650 10.15 -22.13 18.96
CA ILE A 650 11.21 -21.34 19.61
C ILE A 650 12.22 -22.26 20.31
N TYR A 651 11.73 -23.26 21.06
CA TYR A 651 12.55 -24.27 21.74
C TYR A 651 13.40 -25.09 20.77
N GLU A 652 12.85 -25.57 19.65
CA GLU A 652 13.59 -26.35 18.66
C GLU A 652 14.71 -25.53 17.98
N ILE A 653 14.51 -24.22 17.79
CA ILE A 653 15.50 -23.34 17.18
C ILE A 653 16.61 -23.01 18.16
N LEU A 654 16.25 -22.70 19.40
CA LEU A 654 17.22 -22.44 20.45
C LEU A 654 18.03 -23.66 20.81
N SER A 655 17.43 -24.85 20.88
CA SER A 655 18.17 -26.08 21.17
C SER A 655 19.21 -26.36 20.07
N LYS A 656 18.85 -26.21 18.79
CA LYS A 656 19.80 -26.31 17.66
C LYS A 656 20.93 -25.27 17.73
N LYS A 657 20.62 -24.01 18.06
CA LYS A 657 21.63 -22.95 18.22
C LYS A 657 22.52 -23.17 19.45
N THR A 658 21.95 -23.62 20.55
CA THR A 658 22.68 -23.95 21.79
C THR A 658 23.70 -25.06 21.54
N LEU A 659 23.30 -26.12 20.83
CA LEU A 659 24.20 -27.19 20.39
C LEU A 659 25.37 -26.67 19.55
N SER A 660 25.18 -25.58 18.79
CA SER A 660 26.26 -24.96 18.01
C SER A 660 27.15 -24.00 18.80
N LEU A 661 26.65 -23.43 19.90
CA LEU A 661 27.32 -22.38 20.67
C LEU A 661 27.98 -22.87 21.98
N ASN A 662 27.76 -24.14 22.37
CA ASN A 662 28.32 -24.75 23.59
C ASN A 662 28.13 -23.91 24.88
N LYS A 663 26.97 -23.27 25.04
CA LYS A 663 26.62 -22.49 26.24
C LYS A 663 25.79 -23.32 27.22
N SER A 664 26.00 -23.09 28.52
CA SER A 664 25.21 -23.69 29.61
C SER A 664 24.01 -22.81 29.97
N PHE A 665 22.86 -23.44 30.19
CA PHE A 665 21.63 -22.79 30.63
C PHE A 665 21.19 -23.37 31.97
N GLU A 666 20.76 -22.51 32.89
CA GLU A 666 20.23 -22.88 34.21
C GLU A 666 18.76 -23.30 34.14
N SER A 667 17.96 -22.60 33.32
CA SER A 667 16.59 -23.00 33.00
C SER A 667 16.44 -23.10 31.49
N PHE A 668 15.96 -24.25 31.00
CA PHE A 668 15.72 -24.51 29.58
C PHE A 668 14.67 -25.64 29.44
N SER A 669 13.49 -25.43 30.02
CA SER A 669 12.37 -26.39 29.96
C SER A 669 11.12 -25.72 29.41
N LEU A 670 10.38 -26.47 28.60
CA LEU A 670 9.08 -26.06 28.10
C LEU A 670 8.01 -26.51 29.10
N ASP A 671 7.34 -25.55 29.75
CA ASP A 671 6.30 -25.80 30.73
C ASP A 671 4.94 -25.64 30.05
N MET A 672 4.18 -26.75 29.97
CA MET A 672 2.90 -26.83 29.26
C MET A 672 1.74 -26.99 30.24
N ASP A 673 0.65 -26.26 30.00
CA ASP A 673 -0.61 -26.40 30.74
C ASP A 673 -1.66 -27.10 29.86
N ASP A 674 -2.01 -28.34 30.23
CA ASP A 674 -2.97 -29.17 29.49
C ASP A 674 -4.33 -28.51 29.32
N LYS A 675 -4.70 -27.57 30.20
CA LYS A 675 -5.98 -26.85 30.13
C LYS A 675 -6.10 -26.00 28.87
N LEU A 676 -4.99 -25.54 28.29
CA LEU A 676 -4.97 -24.69 27.11
C LEU A 676 -5.03 -25.46 25.79
N VAL A 677 -4.78 -26.77 25.80
CA VAL A 677 -4.81 -27.61 24.59
C VAL A 677 -6.21 -27.68 24.00
N LYS A 678 -7.24 -27.87 24.84
CA LYS A 678 -8.63 -28.00 24.38
C LYS A 678 -9.18 -26.71 23.74
N PRO A 679 -9.04 -25.52 24.37
CA PRO A 679 -9.41 -24.26 23.73
C PRO A 679 -8.70 -24.01 22.39
N LEU A 680 -7.40 -24.30 22.30
CA LEU A 680 -6.62 -24.13 21.08
C LEU A 680 -7.08 -25.07 19.96
N LEU A 681 -7.34 -26.35 20.29
CA LEU A 681 -7.89 -27.31 19.35
C LEU A 681 -9.27 -26.89 18.83
N LEU A 682 -10.12 -26.33 19.71
CA LEU A 682 -11.44 -25.85 19.32
C LEU A 682 -11.36 -24.67 18.34
N GLN A 683 -10.41 -23.75 18.54
CA GLN A 683 -10.17 -22.65 17.60
C GLN A 683 -9.69 -23.15 16.23
N LEU A 684 -8.73 -24.08 16.22
CA LEU A 684 -8.23 -24.73 14.98
C LEU A 684 -9.35 -25.45 14.23
N TYR A 685 -10.18 -26.19 14.96
CA TYR A 685 -11.31 -26.94 14.40
C TYR A 685 -12.36 -26.02 13.79
N LYS A 686 -12.78 -24.96 14.51
CA LYS A 686 -13.74 -23.97 13.98
C LYS A 686 -13.19 -23.26 12.74
N GLY A 687 -11.89 -22.94 12.73
CA GLY A 687 -11.23 -22.35 11.56
C GLY A 687 -11.26 -23.29 10.35
N LEU A 688 -11.04 -24.58 10.57
CA LEU A 688 -11.12 -25.61 9.53
C LEU A 688 -12.56 -25.79 9.02
N GLU A 689 -13.55 -25.88 9.92
CA GLU A 689 -14.96 -26.02 9.57
C GLU A 689 -15.45 -24.83 8.72
N ASN A 690 -15.12 -23.61 9.12
CA ASN A 690 -15.47 -22.42 8.36
C ASN A 690 -14.85 -22.43 6.95
N ALA A 691 -13.58 -22.82 6.84
CA ALA A 691 -12.91 -22.90 5.54
C ALA A 691 -13.56 -23.93 4.61
N ILE A 692 -13.98 -25.08 5.15
CA ILE A 692 -14.68 -26.12 4.39
C ILE A 692 -16.06 -25.64 3.96
N ASN A 693 -16.84 -25.01 4.86
CA ASN A 693 -18.17 -24.50 4.53
C ASN A 693 -18.12 -23.48 3.37
N ILE A 694 -17.13 -22.58 3.36
CA ILE A 694 -16.94 -21.61 2.26
C ILE A 694 -16.61 -22.31 0.95
N ILE A 695 -15.75 -23.34 0.98
CA ILE A 695 -15.42 -24.16 -0.20
C ILE A 695 -16.66 -24.88 -0.73
N GLU A 696 -17.49 -25.46 0.14
CA GLU A 696 -18.74 -26.13 -0.24
C GLU A 696 -19.75 -25.14 -0.84
N GLN A 697 -19.88 -23.95 -0.24
CA GLN A 697 -20.74 -22.89 -0.76
C GLN A 697 -20.33 -22.46 -2.17
N HIS A 698 -19.03 -22.25 -2.39
CA HIS A 698 -18.50 -21.82 -3.68
C HIS A 698 -18.48 -22.91 -4.75
N ASP A 699 -17.93 -24.10 -4.46
CA ASP A 699 -17.70 -25.12 -5.50
C ASP A 699 -18.94 -25.96 -5.82
N LEU A 700 -19.88 -26.07 -4.89
CA LEU A 700 -21.09 -26.87 -5.06
C LEU A 700 -22.35 -26.00 -5.14
N LEU A 701 -22.61 -25.14 -4.16
CA LEU A 701 -23.90 -24.46 -4.04
C LEU A 701 -24.06 -23.33 -5.06
N ILE A 702 -23.10 -22.42 -5.20
CA ILE A 702 -23.18 -21.28 -6.12
C ILE A 702 -23.42 -21.72 -7.58
N PRO A 703 -22.66 -22.68 -8.16
CA PRO A 703 -22.91 -23.17 -9.52
C PRO A 703 -24.31 -23.75 -9.68
N VAL A 704 -24.77 -24.53 -8.70
CA VAL A 704 -26.10 -25.16 -8.72
C VAL A 704 -27.21 -24.11 -8.60
N LEU A 705 -27.07 -23.13 -7.71
CA LEU A 705 -28.03 -22.04 -7.52
C LEU A 705 -28.10 -21.16 -8.78
N ASN A 706 -26.96 -20.85 -9.39
CA ASN A 706 -26.90 -20.11 -10.65
C ASN A 706 -27.57 -20.89 -11.78
N GLU A 707 -27.33 -22.21 -11.91
CA GLU A 707 -28.01 -23.05 -12.90
C GLU A 707 -29.53 -23.09 -12.69
N LEU A 708 -30.00 -23.24 -11.45
CA LEU A 708 -31.43 -23.26 -11.11
C LEU A 708 -32.10 -21.91 -11.37
N SER A 709 -31.43 -20.80 -11.04
CA SER A 709 -31.94 -19.44 -11.31
C SER A 709 -32.10 -19.18 -12.81
N LEU A 710 -31.20 -19.72 -13.64
CA LEU A 710 -31.26 -19.63 -15.10
C LEU A 710 -32.39 -20.49 -15.67
N GLN A 711 -32.67 -21.65 -15.09
CA GLN A 711 -33.77 -22.54 -15.49
C GLN A 711 -35.15 -21.94 -15.22
N GLU A 712 -35.30 -21.13 -14.15
CA GLU A 712 -36.58 -20.53 -13.75
C GLU A 712 -36.77 -19.06 -14.16
N ASN A 713 -36.05 -18.59 -15.20
CA ASN A 713 -36.12 -17.21 -15.71
C ASN A 713 -35.87 -16.14 -14.64
N GLY A 714 -34.99 -16.41 -13.66
CA GLY A 714 -34.64 -15.46 -12.60
C GLY A 714 -35.69 -15.30 -11.49
N ASN A 715 -36.66 -16.21 -11.39
CA ASN A 715 -37.59 -16.22 -10.26
C ASN A 715 -36.94 -16.89 -9.04
N ILE A 716 -36.54 -16.11 -8.04
CA ILE A 716 -35.71 -16.55 -6.89
C ILE A 716 -36.58 -16.84 -5.64
N SER A 717 -37.90 -16.70 -5.77
CA SER A 717 -38.88 -16.74 -4.66
C SER A 717 -39.14 -18.13 -4.07
N PHE A 718 -38.57 -19.19 -4.65
CA PHE A 718 -38.70 -20.56 -4.18
C PHE A 718 -37.55 -21.04 -3.28
N PHE A 719 -36.45 -20.27 -3.23
CA PHE A 719 -35.31 -20.60 -2.38
C PHE A 719 -35.57 -20.22 -0.93
N ASP A 720 -35.07 -21.03 0.00
CA ASP A 720 -35.05 -20.70 1.42
C ASP A 720 -34.16 -19.46 1.67
N GLU A 721 -34.45 -18.71 2.74
CA GLU A 721 -33.72 -17.48 3.11
C GLU A 721 -32.20 -17.70 3.22
N ASP A 722 -31.76 -18.88 3.67
CA ASP A 722 -30.33 -19.23 3.78
C ASP A 722 -29.63 -19.35 2.41
N LEU A 723 -30.33 -19.86 1.39
CA LEU A 723 -29.79 -19.99 0.02
C LEU A 723 -29.82 -18.64 -0.71
N LEU A 724 -30.85 -17.83 -0.45
CA LEU A 724 -30.92 -16.45 -0.92
C LEU A 724 -29.77 -15.61 -0.34
N ASN A 725 -29.48 -15.73 0.95
CA ASN A 725 -28.34 -15.07 1.58
C ASN A 725 -26.99 -15.49 0.97
N ILE A 726 -26.86 -16.75 0.52
CA ILE A 726 -25.65 -17.22 -0.18
C ILE A 726 -25.54 -16.58 -1.58
N MET A 727 -26.65 -16.46 -2.31
CA MET A 727 -26.66 -15.77 -3.62
C MET A 727 -26.41 -14.26 -3.49
N ASP A 728 -26.96 -13.62 -2.46
CA ASP A 728 -26.76 -12.19 -2.22
C ASP A 728 -25.31 -11.88 -1.80
N ASN A 729 -24.64 -12.84 -1.12
CA ASN A 729 -23.25 -12.73 -0.69
C ASN A 729 -22.24 -13.37 -1.66
N ASP A 730 -22.65 -13.74 -2.88
CA ASP A 730 -21.81 -14.48 -3.85
C ASP A 730 -20.42 -13.85 -4.03
N LYS A 731 -20.35 -12.52 -4.19
CA LYS A 731 -19.06 -11.79 -4.31
C LYS A 731 -18.16 -11.90 -3.09
N GLU A 732 -18.73 -11.82 -1.88
CA GLU A 732 -17.96 -11.98 -0.64
C GLU A 732 -17.48 -13.42 -0.49
N ILE A 733 -18.28 -14.40 -0.92
CA ILE A 733 -17.93 -15.82 -0.90
C ILE A 733 -16.83 -16.11 -1.93
N GLU A 734 -16.88 -15.54 -3.13
CA GLU A 734 -15.81 -15.64 -4.13
C GLU A 734 -14.49 -15.06 -3.61
N GLU A 735 -14.50 -13.85 -3.00
CA GLU A 735 -13.30 -13.24 -2.43
C GLU A 735 -12.73 -14.06 -1.26
N ASN A 736 -13.60 -14.56 -0.37
CA ASN A 736 -13.20 -15.44 0.72
C ASN A 736 -12.70 -16.78 0.22
N TYR A 737 -13.29 -17.36 -0.81
CA TYR A 737 -12.87 -18.61 -1.42
C TYR A 737 -11.46 -18.50 -2.00
N GLU A 738 -11.17 -17.46 -2.79
CA GLU A 738 -9.82 -17.22 -3.33
C GLU A 738 -8.75 -17.11 -2.22
N ASN A 739 -9.10 -16.46 -1.11
CA ASN A 739 -8.24 -16.34 0.07
C ASN A 739 -8.08 -17.65 0.87
N MET A 740 -9.11 -18.51 0.89
CA MET A 740 -9.17 -19.73 1.72
C MET A 740 -8.80 -21.02 0.97
N LYS A 741 -8.78 -21.03 -0.37
CA LYS A 741 -8.59 -22.23 -1.20
C LYS A 741 -7.30 -22.98 -0.92
N ASP A 742 -7.43 -24.27 -0.58
CA ASP A 742 -6.43 -25.33 -0.34
C ASP A 742 -5.32 -25.05 0.70
N VAL A 743 -4.81 -23.82 0.76
CA VAL A 743 -3.66 -23.42 1.58
C VAL A 743 -4.07 -23.24 3.03
N GLN A 744 -5.19 -22.58 3.31
CA GLN A 744 -5.65 -22.38 4.69
C GLN A 744 -6.13 -23.70 5.30
N VAL A 745 -6.87 -24.52 4.55
CA VAL A 745 -7.24 -25.89 4.95
C VAL A 745 -5.99 -26.70 5.32
N ARG A 746 -4.97 -26.70 4.46
CA ARG A 746 -3.70 -27.36 4.74
C ARG A 746 -3.02 -26.82 5.99
N ARG A 747 -3.03 -25.50 6.23
CA ARG A 747 -2.45 -24.87 7.42
C ARG A 747 -3.17 -25.29 8.71
N PHE A 748 -4.51 -25.34 8.71
CA PHE A 748 -5.26 -25.80 9.88
C PHE A 748 -4.98 -27.28 10.18
N ILE A 749 -4.94 -28.12 9.15
CA ILE A 749 -4.57 -29.54 9.28
C ILE A 749 -3.15 -29.70 9.84
N GLU A 750 -2.16 -29.00 9.26
CA GLU A 750 -0.78 -29.00 9.75
C GLU A 750 -0.70 -28.46 11.19
N GLY A 751 -1.51 -27.45 11.53
CA GLY A 751 -1.67 -26.90 12.88
C GLY A 751 -2.14 -27.96 13.88
N ILE A 752 -3.20 -28.70 13.58
CA ILE A 752 -3.74 -29.78 14.42
C ILE A 752 -2.69 -30.90 14.61
N ILE A 753 -2.02 -31.31 13.53
CA ILE A 753 -0.96 -32.33 13.58
C ILE A 753 0.22 -31.85 14.44
N SER A 754 0.61 -30.57 14.30
CA SER A 754 1.70 -29.97 15.08
C SER A 754 1.34 -29.93 16.57
N LEU A 755 0.11 -29.55 16.92
CA LEU A 755 -0.37 -29.52 18.30
C LEU A 755 -0.33 -30.91 18.93
N TYR A 756 -0.85 -31.93 18.24
CA TYR A 756 -0.82 -33.32 18.70
C TYR A 756 0.62 -33.80 18.95
N THR A 757 1.51 -33.53 17.99
CA THR A 757 2.91 -33.93 18.07
C THR A 757 3.62 -33.25 19.24
N VAL A 758 3.41 -31.94 19.42
CA VAL A 758 4.03 -31.16 20.50
C VAL A 758 3.50 -31.59 21.85
N GLN A 759 2.18 -31.78 21.99
CA GLN A 759 1.57 -32.24 23.24
C GLN A 759 2.16 -33.59 23.68
N LYS A 760 2.19 -34.59 22.79
CA LYS A 760 2.74 -35.91 23.13
C LYS A 760 4.26 -35.85 23.39
N LYS A 761 5.02 -35.00 22.67
CA LYS A 761 6.44 -34.72 22.97
C LYS A 761 6.63 -34.13 24.38
N CYS A 762 5.80 -33.17 24.80
CA CYS A 762 5.87 -32.58 26.15
C CYS A 762 5.59 -33.61 27.26
N HIS A 763 4.69 -34.56 26.99
CA HIS A 763 4.43 -35.69 27.87
C HIS A 763 5.51 -36.80 27.82
N GLY A 764 6.51 -36.68 26.95
CA GLY A 764 7.55 -37.71 26.75
C GLY A 764 7.06 -38.97 26.03
N ILE A 765 5.94 -38.91 25.32
CA ILE A 765 5.31 -40.03 24.62
C ILE A 765 5.54 -39.91 23.10
N ASN A 766 5.88 -41.03 22.44
CA ASN A 766 5.98 -41.06 20.98
C ASN A 766 4.59 -41.00 20.33
N PRO A 767 4.39 -40.18 19.27
CA PRO A 767 3.09 -39.98 18.63
C PRO A 767 2.72 -41.19 17.74
N SER A 768 2.29 -42.28 18.38
CA SER A 768 2.05 -43.59 17.75
C SER A 768 0.83 -43.59 16.81
N ASN A 769 -0.16 -42.72 17.06
CA ASN A 769 -1.39 -42.61 16.29
C ASN A 769 -1.36 -41.50 15.22
N LEU A 770 -0.18 -40.92 14.93
CA LEU A 770 -0.06 -39.80 14.00
C LEU A 770 -0.56 -40.15 12.59
N ASN A 771 -0.23 -41.34 12.08
CA ASN A 771 -0.68 -41.76 10.75
C ASN A 771 -2.20 -41.90 10.66
N LYS A 772 -2.87 -42.39 11.72
CA LYS A 772 -4.34 -42.49 11.76
C LYS A 772 -5.01 -41.12 11.81
N LEU A 773 -4.40 -40.16 12.53
CA LEU A 773 -4.87 -38.78 12.55
C LEU A 773 -4.70 -38.13 11.17
N VAL A 774 -3.58 -38.37 10.49
CA VAL A 774 -3.33 -37.87 9.12
C VAL A 774 -4.31 -38.50 8.13
N GLU A 775 -4.53 -39.81 8.18
CA GLU A 775 -5.52 -40.49 7.34
C GLU A 775 -6.93 -39.94 7.56
N LEU A 776 -7.33 -39.76 8.82
CA LEU A 776 -8.60 -39.11 9.16
C LEU A 776 -8.64 -37.71 8.53
N LEU A 777 -7.63 -36.88 8.75
CA LEU A 777 -7.55 -35.51 8.19
C LEU A 777 -7.48 -35.46 6.65
N ASP A 778 -6.87 -36.44 5.99
CA ASP A 778 -6.73 -36.53 4.52
C ASP A 778 -7.99 -37.09 3.83
N GLU A 779 -8.75 -37.99 4.46
CA GLU A 779 -10.07 -38.43 3.96
C GLU A 779 -11.04 -37.24 3.80
N PHE A 780 -10.87 -36.17 4.59
CA PHE A 780 -11.66 -34.94 4.47
C PHE A 780 -11.22 -34.02 3.32
N LYS A 781 -9.98 -34.15 2.83
CA LYS A 781 -9.51 -33.42 1.64
C LYS A 781 -10.23 -33.90 0.38
N SER A 782 -10.66 -35.16 0.36
CA SER A 782 -11.46 -35.74 -0.71
C SER A 782 -12.95 -35.44 -0.50
N PHE A 783 -13.36 -34.19 -0.73
CA PHE A 783 -14.72 -33.72 -1.13
C PHE A 783 -15.90 -34.72 -1.01
N ASN A 784 -16.16 -35.29 0.16
CA ASN A 784 -17.23 -36.29 0.36
C ASN A 784 -18.28 -35.85 1.40
N GLY A 785 -18.32 -34.57 1.78
CA GLY A 785 -19.41 -34.01 2.59
C GLY A 785 -19.52 -34.57 4.02
N THR A 786 -18.49 -35.23 4.53
CA THR A 786 -18.44 -35.67 5.94
C THR A 786 -17.89 -34.54 6.80
N LYS A 787 -18.77 -33.84 7.54
CA LYS A 787 -18.37 -32.92 8.62
C LYS A 787 -17.53 -33.67 9.65
N ILE A 788 -16.39 -33.11 10.04
CA ILE A 788 -15.58 -33.66 11.14
C ILE A 788 -16.45 -33.60 12.40
N ASP A 789 -16.73 -34.73 13.03
CA ASP A 789 -17.38 -34.73 14.34
C ASP A 789 -16.33 -34.40 15.41
N TRP A 790 -16.51 -33.32 16.18
CA TRP A 790 -15.63 -32.98 17.31
C TRP A 790 -15.41 -34.18 18.25
N ASN A 791 -16.43 -35.03 18.34
CA ASN A 791 -16.45 -36.27 19.12
C ASN A 791 -15.47 -37.35 18.63
N GLN A 792 -15.00 -37.29 17.38
CA GLN A 792 -13.99 -38.20 16.82
C GLN A 792 -12.57 -37.63 16.95
N LEU A 793 -12.41 -36.31 16.89
CA LEU A 793 -11.10 -35.65 16.92
C LEU A 793 -10.54 -35.52 18.34
N TYR A 794 -11.36 -35.08 19.30
CA TYR A 794 -10.92 -34.82 20.67
C TYR A 794 -10.35 -36.06 21.40
N PRO A 795 -10.88 -37.30 21.23
CA PRO A 795 -10.31 -38.50 21.84
C PRO A 795 -8.87 -38.83 21.45
N PHE A 796 -8.34 -38.27 20.36
CA PHE A 796 -6.91 -38.41 20.04
C PHE A 796 -6.02 -37.59 20.98
N PHE A 797 -6.52 -36.47 21.50
CA PHE A 797 -5.79 -35.52 22.33
C PHE A 797 -5.87 -35.82 23.82
N GLU A 798 -6.91 -36.55 24.26
CA GLU A 798 -6.91 -37.29 25.52
C GLU A 798 -5.81 -38.38 25.53
#